data_AF-A0AAE3M280-F1
#
_entry.id   AF-A0AAE3M280-F1
#
_cell.length_a   1.000
_cell.length_b   1.000
_cell.length_c   1.000
_cell.angle_alpha   90.00
_cell.angle_beta   90.00
_cell.angle_gamma   90.00
#
_symmetry.space_group_name_H-M   'P 1'
#
loop_
_entity.id
_entity.type
_entity.pdbx_description
1 polymer ?
#
loop_
_entity_poly.entity_id
_entity_poly.type
_entity_poly.pdbx_seq_one_letter_code
_entity_poly.pdbx_strand_id
1 'polypeptide(L)'
;MSTKKAIGILIVVLNLISFSSCTKEKIAVKEILCENKVNPQGVDVQNIHFSWKMISYERSKSQSAYQIIIASDLNNLNSYNGDIWNTGKVQSDQSILVKYDAEKLTPGTKYFWKVKVWDESDNESRWSGTGDFVTGLISESDWSGAKWIAYDELDSANRIVPGIHAPNYSKEWKHKPLGQHVLPIIRTEFNIDKEIESAYAFISGLGHYEMDLNGNKVGNRFLAPGWTNYDDYCFYNTYDITENLNSGANAIGVWLGNGFYNIPNSRYRKLLTAYGNPKMMCKILVNYTDGSSESIVSNENWKTDASPITFSSIYAGEDYNACLEQEGWNKPGFDDSSWKNVVVTTAPNHHIIAEMDYPVAIEETIAVDTVFEVKTEQGGYLYDFGQNASGIVELTVKGNKGDTIKLYPSELINEDNKAVQGATGKPYYFTYILKGNEVETWKPRFTFYGFRYVQVEGATPQKMAKENTTEIIDLKLLHNRNSAPEVGTFNTSFELFNKVNSLIKWAIKSNLQSVATDCPHREKLGWLEQSFLMGGGIHYNYDVYHLYCKIIDDMISAQTADGLVPTIAPEYTVFDFANGDFRDSPEWGSASVILPWLMYKWYGDKTQMDKAWPMMTQYVDYLKSKSVNHILDFGLGDWYDLGPNSPGYAQLTPRSLTATAIYYYDVKLLCEMAELTNKKEESKYYGDWANEIKQVFNSTFFDAETNIYSTGSQTAIAMPLVIGLVDDAKKDAVFKTLIVSINNGNKDLTAGDIGFHYLVKALQNGDAGNLLFDMNARDDVPGYGFQLKKGATALTESWQALERVSNNHLMLGHIMEWFYGGLGGIEQTDNSIAYKEVKIAPQFAGNISSTETSYESPYGTIKSAWNITEHQTELNVSVPVNSTAVVYFPADKKDTILENGNSIDTSKDIEVLGYEKGKIKIKVGSGEYTFTK
;
A
#
# COMPACT_ATOMS: atom_id res chain seq x y z
N MET A 1 -71.71 -35.30 -31.63
CA MET A 1 -72.80 -34.57 -32.31
C MET A 1 -73.08 -33.30 -31.53
N SER A 2 -73.29 -32.19 -32.23
CA SER A 2 -73.86 -30.92 -31.75
C SER A 2 -72.94 -30.10 -30.82
N THR A 3 -72.23 -29.08 -31.31
CA THR A 3 -72.69 -27.70 -31.60
C THR A 3 -73.41 -26.99 -30.45
N LYS A 4 -72.87 -25.83 -30.02
CA LYS A 4 -73.39 -24.46 -30.26
C LYS A 4 -72.50 -23.45 -29.50
N LYS A 5 -71.76 -22.58 -30.21
CA LYS A 5 -72.09 -21.17 -30.60
C LYS A 5 -72.00 -20.20 -29.40
N ALA A 6 -71.37 -19.03 -29.45
CA ALA A 6 -70.70 -18.26 -30.51
C ALA A 6 -70.00 -17.03 -29.88
N ILE A 7 -69.22 -16.32 -30.73
CA ILE A 7 -68.60 -14.99 -30.57
C ILE A 7 -67.10 -15.04 -30.25
N GLY A 8 -66.32 -15.28 -31.30
CA GLY A 8 -65.01 -14.67 -31.49
C GLY A 8 -65.17 -13.30 -32.16
N ILE A 9 -64.10 -12.51 -32.13
CA ILE A 9 -63.96 -11.08 -32.49
C ILE A 9 -64.15 -10.13 -31.28
N LEU A 10 -63.21 -10.21 -30.33
CA LEU A 10 -62.64 -9.05 -29.60
C LEU A 10 -61.39 -9.47 -28.77
N ILE A 11 -60.39 -10.10 -29.40
CA ILE A 11 -59.10 -10.43 -28.75
C ILE A 11 -57.97 -9.85 -29.59
N VAL A 12 -57.88 -8.53 -29.65
CA VAL A 12 -56.65 -7.80 -30.08
C VAL A 12 -56.45 -6.49 -29.28
N VAL A 13 -57.41 -6.03 -28.46
CA VAL A 13 -57.27 -4.78 -27.69
C VAL A 13 -57.55 -5.03 -26.21
N LEU A 14 -56.62 -5.70 -25.51
CA LEU A 14 -56.53 -5.68 -24.04
C LEU A 14 -55.22 -6.30 -23.50
N ASN A 15 -54.12 -6.15 -24.25
CA ASN A 15 -52.76 -6.12 -23.68
C ASN A 15 -52.28 -4.67 -23.70
N LEU A 16 -53.01 -3.82 -22.97
CA LEU A 16 -52.58 -2.46 -22.65
C LEU A 16 -51.52 -2.57 -21.56
N ILE A 17 -50.26 -2.59 -21.99
CA ILE A 17 -49.16 -1.79 -21.44
C ILE A 17 -49.18 -1.71 -19.91
N SER A 18 -48.65 -2.75 -19.25
CA SER A 18 -47.81 -2.57 -18.08
C SER A 18 -46.35 -2.67 -18.53
N PHE A 19 -45.96 -1.83 -19.48
CA PHE A 19 -44.59 -1.33 -19.43
C PHE A 19 -44.57 -0.46 -18.18
N SER A 20 -44.12 -1.02 -17.06
CA SER A 20 -43.44 -0.18 -16.08
C SER A 20 -42.36 0.54 -16.87
N SER A 21 -42.62 1.79 -17.18
CA SER A 21 -41.62 2.74 -17.62
C SER A 21 -40.56 2.71 -16.54
N CYS A 22 -39.55 1.87 -16.70
CA CYS A 22 -38.32 1.96 -15.96
C CYS A 22 -37.68 3.25 -16.48
N THR A 23 -38.12 4.39 -15.95
CA THR A 23 -37.38 5.65 -16.08
C THR A 23 -36.03 5.34 -15.50
N LYS A 24 -35.04 5.11 -16.36
CA LYS A 24 -33.65 4.99 -15.91
C LYS A 24 -33.35 6.24 -15.10
N GLU A 25 -32.84 6.04 -13.89
CA GLU A 25 -32.44 7.16 -13.04
C GLU A 25 -31.38 7.97 -13.77
N LYS A 26 -31.51 9.29 -13.72
CA LYS A 26 -30.55 10.21 -14.36
C LYS A 26 -29.22 10.23 -13.61
N ILE A 27 -29.25 10.00 -12.30
CA ILE A 27 -28.09 9.87 -11.42
C ILE A 27 -28.40 8.82 -10.35
N ALA A 28 -27.42 8.00 -10.00
CA ALA A 28 -27.54 7.01 -8.93
C ALA A 28 -26.23 6.92 -8.13
N VAL A 29 -26.35 6.63 -6.83
CA VAL A 29 -25.20 6.34 -5.96
C VAL A 29 -24.76 4.88 -6.18
N LYS A 30 -23.52 4.68 -6.62
CA LYS A 30 -22.94 3.37 -6.94
C LYS A 30 -22.29 2.72 -5.72
N GLU A 31 -21.50 3.49 -4.99
CA GLU A 31 -20.67 3.01 -3.88
C GLU A 31 -20.67 4.07 -2.78
N ILE A 32 -20.68 3.61 -1.53
CA ILE A 32 -20.65 4.45 -0.34
C ILE A 32 -19.54 3.94 0.56
N LEU A 33 -18.81 4.87 1.18
CA LEU A 33 -17.62 4.60 1.98
C LEU A 33 -17.70 5.39 3.28
N CYS A 34 -17.35 4.76 4.40
CA CYS A 34 -17.09 5.41 5.67
C CYS A 34 -15.57 5.35 5.90
N GLU A 35 -14.94 6.47 6.24
CA GLU A 35 -13.48 6.58 6.33
C GLU A 35 -12.79 5.98 5.10
N ASN A 36 -13.27 6.28 3.89
CA ASN A 36 -12.77 5.73 2.61
C ASN A 36 -12.75 4.19 2.49
N LYS A 37 -13.49 3.47 3.34
CA LYS A 37 -13.64 2.02 3.30
C LYS A 37 -15.09 1.57 3.19
N VAL A 38 -15.29 0.40 2.59
CA VAL A 38 -16.56 -0.30 2.64
C VAL A 38 -16.67 -0.98 4.00
N ASN A 39 -17.73 -0.64 4.75
CA ASN A 39 -18.08 -1.24 6.04
C ASN A 39 -16.91 -1.39 7.02
N PRO A 40 -16.18 -0.30 7.34
CA PRO A 40 -15.00 -0.36 8.20
C PRO A 40 -15.35 -0.77 9.63
N GLN A 41 -14.37 -1.38 10.29
CA GLN A 41 -14.42 -1.76 11.70
C GLN A 41 -13.32 -1.03 12.47
N GLY A 42 -13.59 -0.65 13.71
CA GLY A 42 -12.64 0.11 14.54
C GLY A 42 -12.59 1.61 14.21
N VAL A 43 -13.65 2.17 13.62
CA VAL A 43 -13.70 3.58 13.22
C VAL A 43 -13.53 4.50 14.44
N ASP A 44 -12.62 5.48 14.34
CA ASP A 44 -12.45 6.52 15.36
C ASP A 44 -13.71 7.40 15.40
N VAL A 45 -14.31 7.57 16.59
CA VAL A 45 -15.53 8.36 16.75
C VAL A 45 -15.31 9.87 16.64
N GLN A 46 -14.07 10.35 16.68
CA GLN A 46 -13.78 11.79 16.73
C GLN A 46 -13.74 12.44 15.34
N ASN A 47 -13.45 11.68 14.30
CA ASN A 47 -13.24 12.22 12.97
C ASN A 47 -13.73 11.24 11.89
N ILE A 48 -15.05 11.14 11.73
CA ILE A 48 -15.70 10.25 10.76
C ILE A 48 -16.08 11.04 9.51
N HIS A 49 -15.83 10.45 8.36
CA HIS A 49 -16.14 10.98 7.05
C HIS A 49 -16.88 9.97 6.18
N PHE A 50 -17.78 10.48 5.36
CA PHE A 50 -18.55 9.71 4.40
C PHE A 50 -18.21 10.17 2.98
N SER A 51 -17.98 9.21 2.10
CA SER A 51 -17.73 9.44 0.68
C SER A 51 -18.69 8.58 -0.14
N TRP A 52 -19.05 9.03 -1.34
CA TRP A 52 -19.87 8.25 -2.26
C TRP A 52 -19.53 8.54 -3.71
N LYS A 53 -19.59 7.49 -4.52
CA LYS A 53 -19.37 7.54 -5.96
C LYS A 53 -20.69 7.43 -6.69
N MET A 54 -20.81 8.12 -7.81
CA MET A 54 -22.06 8.24 -8.57
C MET A 54 -21.90 7.72 -10.00
N ILE A 55 -23.00 7.28 -10.58
CA ILE A 55 -23.09 6.86 -11.99
C ILE A 55 -24.28 7.52 -12.68
N SER A 56 -24.15 7.69 -14.00
CA SER A 56 -25.17 8.25 -14.87
C SER A 56 -25.02 7.66 -16.28
N TYR A 57 -26.13 7.53 -17.00
CA TYR A 57 -26.14 7.25 -18.45
C TYR A 57 -26.17 8.54 -19.29
N GLU A 58 -26.44 9.68 -18.67
CA GLU A 58 -26.37 11.02 -19.26
C GLU A 58 -24.98 11.61 -19.03
N ARG A 59 -24.52 12.42 -19.98
CA ARG A 59 -23.25 13.17 -19.88
C ARG A 59 -23.40 14.42 -19.01
N SER A 60 -22.26 14.96 -18.60
CA SER A 60 -22.15 16.23 -17.89
C SER A 60 -23.01 16.31 -16.62
N LYS A 61 -23.09 15.19 -15.90
CA LYS A 61 -23.82 15.10 -14.63
C LYS A 61 -22.95 15.46 -13.45
N SER A 62 -23.55 16.19 -12.52
CA SER A 62 -22.91 16.61 -11.28
C SER A 62 -23.89 16.58 -10.12
N GLN A 63 -23.37 16.56 -8.91
CA GLN A 63 -24.18 16.67 -7.71
C GLN A 63 -24.42 18.14 -7.39
N SER A 64 -25.67 18.50 -7.06
CA SER A 64 -26.02 19.82 -6.51
C SER A 64 -26.32 19.77 -5.01
N ALA A 65 -26.81 18.64 -4.51
CA ALA A 65 -27.13 18.45 -3.10
C ALA A 65 -27.04 16.98 -2.70
N TYR A 66 -26.94 16.73 -1.40
CA TYR A 66 -27.01 15.39 -0.80
C TYR A 66 -27.87 15.38 0.46
N GLN A 67 -28.24 14.18 0.90
CA GLN A 67 -28.80 13.92 2.23
C GLN A 67 -28.27 12.60 2.76
N ILE A 68 -27.65 12.62 3.95
CA ILE A 68 -27.19 11.43 4.69
C ILE A 68 -28.17 11.15 5.83
N ILE A 69 -28.45 9.87 6.06
CA ILE A 69 -29.07 9.37 7.28
C ILE A 69 -28.18 8.31 7.92
N ILE A 70 -28.03 8.37 9.24
CA ILE A 70 -27.39 7.35 10.08
C ILE A 70 -28.42 6.91 11.13
N ALA A 71 -28.50 5.61 11.34
CA ALA A 71 -29.39 5.00 12.30
C ALA A 71 -28.68 4.00 13.22
N SER A 72 -29.23 3.80 14.41
CA SER A 72 -28.75 2.82 15.39
C SER A 72 -28.97 1.37 14.94
N ASP A 73 -30.01 1.13 14.15
CA ASP A 73 -30.42 -0.18 13.69
C ASP A 73 -31.03 -0.14 12.28
N LEU A 74 -31.19 -1.33 11.70
CA LEU A 74 -31.66 -1.49 10.32
C LEU A 74 -33.15 -1.14 10.15
N ASN A 75 -33.99 -1.26 11.19
CA ASN A 75 -35.41 -0.92 11.12
C ASN A 75 -35.60 0.61 11.04
N ASN A 76 -34.86 1.35 11.86
CA ASN A 76 -34.80 2.81 11.79
C ASN A 76 -34.32 3.26 10.41
N LEU A 77 -33.20 2.69 9.91
CA LEU A 77 -32.70 3.04 8.58
C LEU A 77 -33.69 2.73 7.45
N ASN A 78 -34.34 1.56 7.48
CA ASN A 78 -35.28 1.14 6.43
C ASN A 78 -36.58 1.95 6.44
N SER A 79 -36.94 2.54 7.58
CA SER A 79 -38.04 3.51 7.68
C SER A 79 -37.60 4.95 7.39
N TYR A 80 -36.35 5.15 6.95
CA TYR A 80 -35.72 6.45 6.71
C TYR A 80 -35.69 7.36 7.96
N ASN A 81 -35.71 6.75 9.13
CA ASN A 81 -35.52 7.40 10.42
C ASN A 81 -34.02 7.39 10.75
N GLY A 82 -33.34 8.52 10.51
CA GLY A 82 -31.96 8.72 10.91
C GLY A 82 -31.89 9.20 12.36
N ASP A 83 -32.13 8.30 13.31
CA ASP A 83 -32.21 8.61 14.74
C ASP A 83 -30.86 9.02 15.35
N ILE A 84 -29.75 8.68 14.70
CA ILE A 84 -28.40 9.13 15.05
C ILE A 84 -28.05 10.43 14.33
N TRP A 85 -28.30 10.49 13.02
CA TRP A 85 -28.04 11.69 12.23
C TRP A 85 -28.92 11.75 10.98
N ASN A 86 -29.40 12.95 10.66
CA ASN A 86 -30.05 13.24 9.40
C ASN A 86 -29.68 14.66 8.98
N THR A 87 -28.95 14.80 7.88
CA THR A 87 -28.48 16.11 7.42
C THR A 87 -29.59 16.99 6.86
N GLY A 88 -30.74 16.39 6.51
CA GLY A 88 -31.66 17.00 5.55
C GLY A 88 -30.98 17.19 4.18
N LYS A 89 -31.61 17.96 3.29
CA LYS A 89 -31.03 18.30 1.99
C LYS A 89 -29.97 19.39 2.15
N VAL A 90 -28.70 19.04 1.98
CA VAL A 90 -27.55 19.96 2.03
C VAL A 90 -27.15 20.36 0.61
N GLN A 91 -27.14 21.66 0.33
CA GLN A 91 -26.72 22.21 -0.97
C GLN A 91 -25.19 22.21 -1.05
N SER A 92 -24.63 21.21 -1.74
CA SER A 92 -23.19 21.02 -1.87
C SER A 92 -22.89 19.99 -2.97
N ASP A 93 -21.83 20.24 -3.74
CA ASP A 93 -21.28 19.30 -4.72
C ASP A 93 -20.23 18.36 -4.10
N GLN A 94 -19.96 18.46 -2.80
CA GLN A 94 -19.02 17.59 -2.11
C GLN A 94 -19.60 16.18 -2.00
N SER A 95 -18.85 15.19 -2.49
CA SER A 95 -19.20 13.76 -2.43
C SER A 95 -18.08 12.89 -1.86
N ILE A 96 -16.98 13.52 -1.43
CA ILE A 96 -15.86 12.86 -0.77
C ILE A 96 -15.61 13.53 0.56
N LEU A 97 -15.24 12.74 1.56
CA LEU A 97 -14.83 13.20 2.90
C LEU A 97 -15.84 14.14 3.58
N VAL A 98 -17.14 13.85 3.45
CA VAL A 98 -18.20 14.62 4.13
C VAL A 98 -18.17 14.25 5.60
N LYS A 99 -17.73 15.20 6.44
CA LYS A 99 -17.54 15.01 7.86
C LYS A 99 -18.87 14.78 8.59
N TYR A 100 -18.87 13.81 9.49
CA TYR A 100 -19.90 13.64 10.52
C TYR A 100 -19.86 14.79 11.51
N ASP A 101 -20.97 15.53 11.64
CA ASP A 101 -21.07 16.73 12.48
C ASP A 101 -22.33 16.67 13.37
N ALA A 102 -22.41 15.64 14.21
CA ALA A 102 -23.51 15.42 15.15
C ALA A 102 -23.01 14.84 16.49
N GLU A 103 -23.92 14.25 17.27
CA GLU A 103 -23.61 13.75 18.61
C GLU A 103 -22.52 12.68 18.61
N LYS A 104 -21.72 12.64 19.68
CA LYS A 104 -20.62 11.69 19.79
C LYS A 104 -21.15 10.25 19.75
N LEU A 105 -20.57 9.43 18.87
CA LEU A 105 -20.94 8.02 18.77
C LEU A 105 -20.39 7.21 19.95
N THR A 106 -21.16 6.20 20.34
CA THR A 106 -20.75 5.22 21.36
C THR A 106 -19.63 4.31 20.84
N PRO A 107 -18.57 4.05 21.62
CA PRO A 107 -17.52 3.06 21.29
C PRO A 107 -18.06 1.65 21.11
N GLY A 108 -17.40 0.83 20.28
CA GLY A 108 -17.74 -0.58 20.09
C GLY A 108 -19.18 -0.84 19.62
N THR A 109 -19.74 0.09 18.84
CA THR A 109 -21.15 0.09 18.41
C THR A 109 -21.22 0.09 16.89
N LYS A 110 -22.16 -0.69 16.35
CA LYS A 110 -22.46 -0.72 14.92
C LYS A 110 -23.51 0.33 14.58
N TYR A 111 -23.26 1.07 13.50
CA TYR A 111 -24.21 2.02 12.94
C TYR A 111 -24.47 1.69 11.48
N PHE A 112 -25.64 2.07 10.98
CA PHE A 112 -26.01 1.90 9.59
C PHE A 112 -26.30 3.25 8.96
N TRP A 113 -26.00 3.40 7.67
CA TRP A 113 -26.18 4.67 6.99
C TRP A 113 -26.52 4.50 5.51
N LYS A 114 -27.14 5.55 4.95
CA LYS A 114 -27.43 5.70 3.52
C LYS A 114 -27.33 7.15 3.10
N VAL A 115 -27.11 7.37 1.82
CA VAL A 115 -27.10 8.71 1.20
C VAL A 115 -27.99 8.72 -0.05
N LYS A 116 -28.60 9.86 -0.33
CA LYS A 116 -29.19 10.18 -1.65
C LYS A 116 -28.70 11.53 -2.12
N VAL A 117 -28.80 11.78 -3.42
CA VAL A 117 -28.26 12.97 -4.07
C VAL A 117 -29.28 13.63 -4.99
N TRP A 118 -29.03 14.89 -5.35
CA TRP A 118 -29.74 15.60 -6.40
C TRP A 118 -28.75 16.01 -7.50
N ASP A 119 -29.17 15.90 -8.76
CA ASP A 119 -28.37 16.36 -9.91
C ASP A 119 -28.45 17.89 -10.09
N GLU A 120 -27.71 18.44 -11.06
CA GLU A 120 -27.70 19.87 -11.40
C GLU A 120 -29.07 20.44 -11.82
N SER A 121 -30.01 19.56 -12.19
CA SER A 121 -31.37 19.91 -12.59
C SER A 121 -32.39 19.67 -11.47
N ASP A 122 -31.92 19.52 -10.23
CA ASP A 122 -32.71 19.23 -9.02
C ASP A 122 -33.49 17.89 -9.08
N ASN A 123 -33.08 16.95 -9.95
CA ASN A 123 -33.67 15.61 -9.96
C ASN A 123 -33.08 14.78 -8.82
N GLU A 124 -33.96 14.20 -8.01
CA GLU A 124 -33.60 13.34 -6.87
C GLU A 124 -33.22 11.91 -7.31
N SER A 125 -32.17 11.35 -6.71
CA SER A 125 -31.82 9.92 -6.83
C SER A 125 -32.61 9.06 -5.84
N ARG A 126 -32.67 7.75 -6.07
CA ARG A 126 -32.93 6.81 -4.97
C ARG A 126 -31.87 6.92 -3.88
N TRP A 127 -32.25 6.48 -2.68
CA TRP A 127 -31.27 6.17 -1.63
C TRP A 127 -30.30 5.09 -2.10
N SER A 128 -29.05 5.21 -1.65
CA SER A 128 -28.01 4.20 -1.82
C SER A 128 -28.41 2.83 -1.23
N GLY A 129 -27.59 1.81 -1.51
CA GLY A 129 -27.55 0.61 -0.68
C GLY A 129 -27.23 0.96 0.79
N THR A 130 -27.49 0.02 1.70
CA THR A 130 -27.12 0.16 3.12
C THR A 130 -25.61 0.05 3.27
N GLY A 131 -24.99 1.02 3.93
CA GLY A 131 -23.65 0.90 4.47
C GLY A 131 -23.71 0.73 5.98
N ASP A 132 -22.66 0.19 6.56
CA ASP A 132 -22.49 0.09 8.01
C ASP A 132 -21.06 0.45 8.43
N PHE A 133 -20.83 0.61 9.72
CA PHE A 133 -19.49 0.69 10.30
C PHE A 133 -19.55 0.36 11.79
N VAL A 134 -18.43 -0.12 12.35
CA VAL A 134 -18.28 -0.40 13.77
C VAL A 134 -17.27 0.57 14.36
N THR A 135 -17.67 1.31 15.40
CA THR A 135 -16.78 2.23 16.11
C THR A 135 -15.75 1.48 16.94
N GLY A 136 -14.53 2.01 17.04
CA GLY A 136 -13.48 1.49 17.89
C GLY A 136 -13.67 1.80 19.37
N LEU A 137 -12.77 1.26 20.19
CA LEU A 137 -12.48 1.69 21.55
C LEU A 137 -11.57 2.94 21.52
N ILE A 138 -11.83 3.92 22.39
CA ILE A 138 -11.16 5.23 22.37
C ILE A 138 -10.26 5.42 23.59
N SER A 139 -10.72 4.90 24.73
CA SER A 139 -10.13 5.13 26.04
C SER A 139 -9.84 3.83 26.77
N GLU A 140 -8.95 3.87 27.76
CA GLU A 140 -8.66 2.70 28.60
C GLU A 140 -9.93 2.13 29.28
N SER A 141 -10.90 2.97 29.65
CA SER A 141 -12.17 2.50 30.22
C SER A 141 -13.01 1.67 29.25
N ASP A 142 -12.88 1.91 27.93
CA ASP A 142 -13.62 1.17 26.91
C ASP A 142 -13.14 -0.28 26.80
N TRP A 143 -11.98 -0.61 27.37
CA TRP A 143 -11.48 -1.99 27.46
C TRP A 143 -12.14 -2.81 28.57
N SER A 144 -13.07 -2.24 29.34
CA SER A 144 -13.80 -2.93 30.42
C SER A 144 -12.87 -3.61 31.46
N GLY A 145 -11.69 -3.02 31.70
CA GLY A 145 -10.70 -3.58 32.63
C GLY A 145 -9.93 -4.79 32.09
N ALA A 146 -9.92 -5.01 30.76
CA ALA A 146 -9.03 -5.98 30.14
C ALA A 146 -7.57 -5.70 30.52
N LYS A 147 -6.84 -6.78 30.78
CA LYS A 147 -5.44 -6.74 31.21
C LYS A 147 -4.54 -7.23 30.10
N TRP A 148 -3.34 -6.67 30.03
CA TRP A 148 -2.26 -7.28 29.27
C TRP A 148 -1.85 -8.60 29.93
N ILE A 149 -1.79 -9.66 29.15
CA ILE A 149 -1.45 -11.02 29.61
C ILE A 149 -0.37 -11.63 28.71
N ALA A 150 0.52 -12.41 29.30
CA ALA A 150 1.67 -13.03 28.63
C ALA A 150 1.98 -14.42 29.22
N TYR A 151 2.89 -15.15 28.57
CA TYR A 151 3.47 -16.38 29.13
C TYR A 151 4.47 -16.09 30.25
N ASP A 152 5.34 -15.11 30.02
CA ASP A 152 6.35 -14.59 30.92
C ASP A 152 6.67 -13.13 30.56
N GLU A 153 7.52 -12.48 31.37
CA GLU A 153 7.99 -11.12 31.10
C GLU A 153 9.47 -11.12 30.71
N LEU A 154 9.83 -10.19 29.83
CA LEU A 154 11.23 -9.93 29.52
C LEU A 154 11.88 -9.23 30.72
N ASP A 155 13.02 -9.75 31.18
CA ASP A 155 13.86 -9.02 32.13
C ASP A 155 14.29 -7.68 31.53
N SER A 156 14.00 -6.58 32.22
CA SER A 156 14.38 -5.22 31.83
C SER A 156 15.85 -5.06 31.44
N ALA A 157 16.76 -5.85 32.02
CA ALA A 157 18.18 -5.85 31.67
C ALA A 157 18.47 -6.38 30.25
N ASN A 158 17.52 -7.09 29.65
CA ASN A 158 17.60 -7.66 28.29
C ASN A 158 16.77 -6.87 27.27
N ARG A 159 16.16 -5.74 27.66
CA ARG A 159 15.43 -4.85 26.74
C ARG A 159 16.42 -4.12 25.81
N ILE A 160 16.13 -4.13 24.51
CA ILE A 160 16.98 -3.54 23.46
C ILE A 160 16.10 -2.71 22.51
N VAL A 161 15.98 -1.42 22.84
CA VAL A 161 15.32 -0.38 22.02
C VAL A 161 16.05 0.95 22.26
N PRO A 162 16.52 1.67 21.22
CA PRO A 162 16.47 1.27 19.82
C PRO A 162 17.27 -0.02 19.57
N GLY A 163 16.93 -0.70 18.49
CA GLY A 163 17.60 -1.92 18.06
C GLY A 163 19.07 -1.69 17.69
N ILE A 164 19.81 -2.79 17.60
CA ILE A 164 21.22 -2.79 17.24
C ILE A 164 21.36 -3.28 15.81
N HIS A 165 21.84 -2.42 14.91
CA HIS A 165 22.15 -2.79 13.55
C HIS A 165 23.33 -3.78 13.46
N ALA A 166 23.21 -4.76 12.57
CA ALA A 166 24.26 -5.71 12.20
C ALA A 166 25.03 -6.30 13.40
N PRO A 167 24.33 -6.88 14.39
CA PRO A 167 24.90 -7.29 15.68
C PRO A 167 26.03 -8.33 15.55
N ASN A 168 26.07 -9.07 14.43
CA ASN A 168 27.12 -10.05 14.13
C ASN A 168 28.53 -9.45 14.01
N TYR A 169 28.65 -8.15 13.76
CA TYR A 169 29.93 -7.44 13.70
C TYR A 169 30.32 -6.80 15.04
N SER A 170 29.42 -6.78 16.02
CA SER A 170 29.73 -6.32 17.38
C SER A 170 30.26 -7.47 18.24
N LYS A 171 31.44 -7.28 18.85
CA LYS A 171 32.00 -8.22 19.82
C LYS A 171 31.10 -8.42 21.03
N GLU A 172 30.35 -7.39 21.42
CA GLU A 172 29.47 -7.43 22.58
C GLU A 172 28.23 -8.31 22.32
N TRP A 173 27.64 -8.21 21.13
CA TRP A 173 26.31 -8.78 20.87
C TRP A 173 26.34 -10.14 20.18
N LYS A 174 27.42 -10.48 19.46
CA LYS A 174 27.49 -11.66 18.59
C LYS A 174 27.12 -13.01 19.25
N HIS A 175 27.37 -13.18 20.55
CA HIS A 175 27.20 -14.46 21.25
C HIS A 175 26.26 -14.42 22.47
N LYS A 176 25.58 -13.30 22.72
CA LYS A 176 24.62 -13.22 23.84
C LYS A 176 23.32 -13.98 23.47
N PRO A 177 22.84 -14.95 24.27
CA PRO A 177 21.60 -15.68 23.97
C PRO A 177 20.38 -14.81 24.30
N LEU A 178 20.05 -13.87 23.42
CA LEU A 178 18.99 -12.87 23.60
C LEU A 178 17.79 -13.17 22.69
N GLY A 179 16.60 -12.75 23.15
CA GLY A 179 15.34 -12.95 22.43
C GLY A 179 14.91 -14.41 22.31
N GLN A 180 15.45 -15.30 23.16
CA GLN A 180 15.01 -16.69 23.26
C GLN A 180 13.98 -16.80 24.40
N HIS A 181 12.73 -17.04 24.05
CA HIS A 181 11.61 -17.20 24.98
C HIS A 181 10.59 -18.18 24.39
N VAL A 182 9.61 -18.57 25.20
CA VAL A 182 8.52 -19.45 24.74
C VAL A 182 7.58 -18.64 23.85
N LEU A 183 7.26 -19.15 22.66
CA LEU A 183 6.21 -18.60 21.80
C LEU A 183 4.88 -19.24 22.20
N PRO A 184 3.98 -18.51 22.87
CA PRO A 184 2.88 -19.14 23.59
C PRO A 184 1.59 -19.21 22.78
N ILE A 185 0.75 -20.14 23.19
CA ILE A 185 -0.70 -20.11 22.96
C ILE A 185 -1.40 -19.70 24.26
N ILE A 186 -2.45 -18.92 24.14
CA ILE A 186 -3.26 -18.39 25.25
C ILE A 186 -4.74 -18.72 24.99
N ARG A 187 -5.48 -19.20 26.00
CA ARG A 187 -6.89 -19.57 25.85
C ARG A 187 -7.75 -19.19 27.04
N THR A 188 -9.06 -19.10 26.78
CA THR A 188 -10.11 -19.20 27.81
C THR A 188 -11.39 -19.80 27.22
N GLU A 189 -12.21 -20.41 28.07
CA GLU A 189 -13.60 -20.76 27.75
C GLU A 189 -14.58 -19.79 28.40
N PHE A 190 -15.75 -19.63 27.80
CA PHE A 190 -16.86 -18.83 28.30
C PHE A 190 -18.20 -19.35 27.78
N ASN A 191 -19.30 -18.99 28.43
CA ASN A 191 -20.64 -19.44 28.03
C ASN A 191 -21.49 -18.25 27.56
N ILE A 192 -22.27 -18.47 26.49
CA ILE A 192 -23.26 -17.54 25.98
C ILE A 192 -24.66 -18.18 26.09
N ASP A 193 -25.45 -17.75 27.07
CA ASP A 193 -26.75 -18.37 27.37
C ASP A 193 -27.95 -17.60 26.77
N LYS A 194 -27.70 -16.39 26.24
CA LYS A 194 -28.73 -15.52 25.65
C LYS A 194 -28.59 -15.43 24.13
N GLU A 195 -29.67 -15.01 23.48
CA GLU A 195 -29.69 -14.79 22.02
C GLU A 195 -28.87 -13.54 21.66
N ILE A 196 -27.82 -13.73 20.86
CA ILE A 196 -26.89 -12.68 20.44
C ILE A 196 -27.55 -11.78 19.39
N GLU A 197 -27.43 -10.47 19.58
CA GLU A 197 -27.72 -9.46 18.55
C GLU A 197 -26.45 -9.10 17.76
N SER A 198 -25.33 -8.89 18.44
CA SER A 198 -24.02 -8.63 17.82
C SER A 198 -22.88 -9.01 18.74
N ALA A 199 -21.72 -9.35 18.17
CA ALA A 199 -20.50 -9.56 18.94
C ALA A 199 -19.24 -9.05 18.22
N TYR A 200 -18.41 -8.33 18.95
CA TYR A 200 -17.17 -7.73 18.44
C TYR A 200 -15.97 -8.11 19.30
N ALA A 201 -14.88 -8.56 18.68
CA ALA A 201 -13.60 -8.78 19.34
C ALA A 201 -12.64 -7.63 19.05
N PHE A 202 -12.09 -7.04 20.11
CA PHE A 202 -11.03 -6.04 20.09
C PHE A 202 -9.77 -6.68 20.67
N ILE A 203 -8.71 -6.78 19.89
CA ILE A 203 -7.50 -7.50 20.30
C ILE A 203 -6.23 -6.82 19.82
N SER A 204 -5.25 -6.72 20.71
CA SER A 204 -3.87 -6.32 20.40
C SER A 204 -2.93 -7.41 20.87
N GLY A 205 -2.06 -7.90 19.98
CA GLY A 205 -1.01 -8.86 20.29
C GLY A 205 0.35 -8.30 19.88
N LEU A 206 1.20 -7.95 20.85
CA LEU A 206 2.49 -7.34 20.60
C LEU A 206 3.52 -8.39 20.21
N GLY A 207 4.29 -8.08 19.18
CA GLY A 207 4.90 -9.08 18.31
C GLY A 207 3.97 -9.31 17.14
N HIS A 208 3.43 -10.51 17.02
CA HIS A 208 2.29 -10.80 16.13
C HIS A 208 1.30 -11.72 16.83
N TYR A 209 0.06 -11.78 16.35
CA TYR A 209 -0.91 -12.76 16.82
C TYR A 209 -1.79 -13.36 15.71
N GLU A 210 -2.37 -14.51 16.01
CA GLU A 210 -3.46 -15.13 15.26
C GLU A 210 -4.54 -15.58 16.27
N MET A 211 -5.80 -15.18 16.04
CA MET A 211 -6.92 -15.50 16.93
C MET A 211 -7.81 -16.57 16.30
N ASP A 212 -8.11 -17.59 17.09
CA ASP A 212 -9.08 -18.64 16.81
C ASP A 212 -10.30 -18.48 17.73
N LEU A 213 -11.49 -18.75 17.19
CA LEU A 213 -12.74 -18.85 17.93
C LEU A 213 -13.40 -20.18 17.57
N ASN A 214 -13.69 -20.99 18.59
CA ASN A 214 -14.33 -22.30 18.45
C ASN A 214 -13.61 -23.23 17.44
N GLY A 215 -12.28 -23.20 17.42
CA GLY A 215 -11.43 -24.01 16.57
C GLY A 215 -11.14 -23.44 15.18
N ASN A 216 -11.66 -22.26 14.83
CA ASN A 216 -11.46 -21.65 13.50
C ASN A 216 -10.77 -20.29 13.63
N LYS A 217 -9.83 -20.00 12.72
CA LYS A 217 -9.20 -18.68 12.62
C LYS A 217 -10.24 -17.60 12.34
N VAL A 218 -10.14 -16.48 13.06
CA VAL A 218 -10.98 -15.29 12.87
C VAL A 218 -10.32 -14.32 11.90
N GLY A 219 -11.05 -13.93 10.86
CA GLY A 219 -10.59 -13.01 9.82
C GLY A 219 -9.44 -13.56 8.96
N ASN A 220 -8.92 -12.70 8.08
CA ASN A 220 -7.87 -13.05 7.11
C ASN A 220 -6.52 -12.35 7.36
N ARG A 221 -6.40 -11.58 8.45
CA ARG A 221 -5.18 -10.84 8.76
C ARG A 221 -3.98 -11.79 8.91
N PHE A 222 -2.83 -11.34 8.44
CA PHE A 222 -1.53 -11.98 8.52
C PHE A 222 -0.54 -10.99 9.13
N LEU A 223 0.28 -11.42 10.09
CA LEU A 223 1.21 -10.54 10.83
C LEU A 223 0.51 -9.37 11.56
N ALA A 224 -0.72 -9.60 12.03
CA ALA A 224 -1.48 -8.64 12.85
C ALA A 224 -0.76 -8.33 14.18
N PRO A 225 -0.93 -7.13 14.76
CA PRO A 225 -1.84 -6.04 14.39
C PRO A 225 -1.24 -4.97 13.46
N GLY A 226 -0.10 -5.24 12.84
CA GLY A 226 0.68 -4.24 12.10
C GLY A 226 1.91 -3.77 12.87
N TRP A 227 2.83 -3.11 12.15
CA TRP A 227 4.14 -2.72 12.67
C TRP A 227 4.16 -1.24 13.05
N THR A 228 4.57 -0.91 14.28
CA THR A 228 4.65 0.46 14.80
C THR A 228 5.92 0.66 15.63
N ASN A 229 6.19 1.89 16.07
CA ASN A 229 7.08 2.11 17.20
C ASN A 229 6.35 1.76 18.51
N TYR A 230 6.55 0.55 19.01
CA TYR A 230 5.77 0.01 20.13
C TYR A 230 5.94 0.76 21.47
N ASP A 231 6.99 1.59 21.62
CA ASP A 231 7.14 2.44 22.81
C ASP A 231 6.25 3.69 22.77
N ASP A 232 5.81 4.10 21.57
CA ASP A 232 5.01 5.30 21.37
C ASP A 232 3.53 4.95 21.20
N TYR A 233 3.21 4.03 20.29
CA TYR A 233 1.84 3.58 20.07
C TYR A 233 1.74 2.14 19.55
N CYS A 234 0.61 1.50 19.78
CA CYS A 234 0.34 0.13 19.33
C CYS A 234 -1.05 0.00 18.70
N PHE A 235 -1.17 -0.86 17.70
CA PHE A 235 -2.48 -1.16 17.12
C PHE A 235 -3.25 -2.23 17.91
N TYR A 236 -4.57 -2.08 17.93
CA TYR A 236 -5.50 -3.19 18.11
C TYR A 236 -6.36 -3.37 16.85
N ASN A 237 -6.91 -4.56 16.67
CA ASN A 237 -7.83 -4.87 15.59
C ASN A 237 -9.23 -5.15 16.12
N THR A 238 -10.22 -4.81 15.29
CA THR A 238 -11.63 -5.12 15.54
C THR A 238 -12.07 -6.21 14.57
N TYR A 239 -12.86 -7.17 15.08
CA TYR A 239 -13.48 -8.24 14.30
C TYR A 239 -14.96 -8.33 14.66
N ASP A 240 -15.84 -8.36 13.65
CA ASP A 240 -17.22 -8.84 13.80
C ASP A 240 -17.19 -10.37 13.91
N ILE A 241 -17.58 -10.88 15.08
CA ILE A 241 -17.59 -12.31 15.42
C ILE A 241 -19.01 -12.81 15.73
N THR A 242 -20.04 -12.03 15.37
CA THR A 242 -21.44 -12.31 15.67
C THR A 242 -21.83 -13.73 15.25
N GLU A 243 -21.47 -14.12 14.03
CA GLU A 243 -21.79 -15.44 13.44
C GLU A 243 -20.81 -16.55 13.83
N ASN A 244 -19.77 -16.25 14.60
CA ASN A 244 -18.74 -17.22 14.99
C ASN A 244 -18.97 -17.82 16.39
N LEU A 245 -19.87 -17.21 17.18
CA LEU A 245 -20.21 -17.66 18.53
C LEU A 245 -21.32 -18.72 18.50
N ASN A 246 -21.22 -19.68 19.40
CA ASN A 246 -22.22 -20.71 19.64
C ASN A 246 -23.10 -20.32 20.84
N SER A 247 -24.32 -20.84 20.91
CA SER A 247 -25.06 -20.89 22.19
C SER A 247 -24.41 -21.91 23.13
N GLY A 248 -24.29 -21.56 24.40
CA GLY A 248 -23.57 -22.33 25.41
C GLY A 248 -22.06 -22.10 25.33
N ALA A 249 -21.28 -23.19 25.38
CA ALA A 249 -19.83 -23.12 25.53
C ALA A 249 -19.11 -22.62 24.28
N ASN A 250 -18.20 -21.68 24.49
CA ASN A 250 -17.31 -21.08 23.50
C ASN A 250 -15.87 -21.07 24.01
N ALA A 251 -14.91 -21.08 23.08
CA ALA A 251 -13.49 -20.98 23.40
C ALA A 251 -12.79 -20.02 22.45
N ILE A 252 -11.99 -19.12 23.02
CA ILE A 252 -11.04 -18.29 22.28
C ILE A 252 -9.63 -18.84 22.51
N GLY A 253 -8.87 -18.96 21.43
CA GLY A 253 -7.46 -19.32 21.44
C GLY A 253 -6.64 -18.28 20.68
N VAL A 254 -5.49 -17.88 21.20
CA VAL A 254 -4.61 -16.90 20.56
C VAL A 254 -3.19 -17.44 20.50
N TRP A 255 -2.62 -17.45 19.30
CA TRP A 255 -1.21 -17.69 19.05
C TRP A 255 -0.45 -16.37 19.16
N LEU A 256 0.72 -16.36 19.81
CA LEU A 256 1.59 -15.18 19.87
C LEU A 256 2.97 -15.46 19.25
N GLY A 257 3.44 -14.49 18.47
CA GLY A 257 4.68 -14.52 17.69
C GLY A 257 5.55 -13.30 17.91
N ASN A 258 6.75 -13.32 17.32
CA ASN A 258 7.81 -12.35 17.59
C ASN A 258 7.70 -11.02 16.84
N GLY A 259 7.44 -11.06 15.54
CA GLY A 259 7.46 -9.88 14.67
C GLY A 259 8.72 -9.02 14.81
N PHE A 260 8.56 -7.70 14.72
CA PHE A 260 9.63 -6.72 15.02
C PHE A 260 9.77 -6.41 16.52
N TYR A 261 8.78 -6.80 17.33
CA TYR A 261 8.75 -6.56 18.77
C TYR A 261 9.87 -7.31 19.51
N ASN A 262 10.24 -8.49 19.03
CA ASN A 262 11.39 -9.25 19.53
C ASN A 262 12.07 -10.01 18.41
N ILE A 263 13.36 -9.74 18.17
CA ILE A 263 14.12 -10.40 17.12
C ILE A 263 15.22 -11.25 17.77
N PRO A 264 15.13 -12.58 17.74
CA PRO A 264 16.09 -13.43 18.43
C PRO A 264 17.52 -13.29 17.90
N ASN A 265 18.51 -13.30 18.81
CA ASN A 265 19.93 -13.26 18.48
C ASN A 265 20.45 -14.64 18.04
N SER A 266 19.97 -15.15 16.90
CA SER A 266 20.20 -16.51 16.43
C SER A 266 20.71 -16.54 14.97
N ARG A 267 19.83 -16.92 14.03
CA ARG A 267 20.03 -16.98 12.57
C ARG A 267 20.21 -15.58 11.95
N TYR A 268 20.07 -15.45 10.61
CA TYR A 268 20.16 -14.15 9.94
C TYR A 268 19.23 -13.11 10.58
N ARG A 269 19.73 -11.86 10.67
CA ARG A 269 19.02 -10.68 11.17
C ARG A 269 19.72 -9.41 10.71
N LYS A 270 18.95 -8.44 10.21
CA LYS A 270 19.47 -7.08 9.89
C LYS A 270 19.72 -6.26 11.15
N LEU A 271 18.88 -6.45 12.17
CA LEU A 271 18.97 -5.80 13.47
C LEU A 271 18.57 -6.74 14.61
N LEU A 272 18.95 -6.40 15.83
CA LEU A 272 18.56 -7.07 17.08
C LEU A 272 17.67 -6.12 17.89
N THR A 273 16.44 -6.51 18.20
CA THR A 273 15.49 -5.75 19.03
C THR A 273 14.86 -6.63 20.09
N ALA A 274 14.52 -6.03 21.23
CA ALA A 274 13.71 -6.65 22.26
C ALA A 274 12.94 -5.58 23.02
N TYR A 275 11.73 -5.27 22.56
CA TYR A 275 10.77 -4.42 23.29
C TYR A 275 10.22 -5.16 24.50
N GLY A 276 9.91 -6.45 24.33
CA GLY A 276 9.43 -7.36 25.36
C GLY A 276 9.26 -8.79 24.84
N ASN A 277 8.72 -9.68 25.67
CA ASN A 277 8.20 -10.98 25.21
C ASN A 277 6.75 -10.81 24.71
N PRO A 278 6.27 -11.64 23.78
CA PRO A 278 4.93 -11.53 23.22
C PRO A 278 3.85 -11.50 24.29
N LYS A 279 2.92 -10.56 24.16
CA LYS A 279 1.82 -10.32 25.11
C LYS A 279 0.58 -9.86 24.37
N MET A 280 -0.60 -10.01 24.97
CA MET A 280 -1.85 -9.58 24.37
C MET A 280 -2.79 -8.90 25.35
N MET A 281 -3.73 -8.11 24.81
CA MET A 281 -4.92 -7.64 25.49
C MET A 281 -6.13 -7.89 24.59
N CYS A 282 -7.24 -8.35 25.16
CA CYS A 282 -8.43 -8.70 24.40
C CYS A 282 -9.71 -8.35 25.17
N LYS A 283 -10.69 -7.83 24.44
CA LYS A 283 -12.07 -7.68 24.87
C LYS A 283 -12.99 -8.22 23.79
N ILE A 284 -13.89 -9.13 24.16
CA ILE A 284 -15.06 -9.49 23.36
C ILE A 284 -16.26 -8.80 23.98
N LEU A 285 -16.99 -8.00 23.19
CA LEU A 285 -18.25 -7.37 23.57
C LEU A 285 -19.40 -8.14 22.89
N VAL A 286 -20.33 -8.66 23.67
CA VAL A 286 -21.54 -9.32 23.18
C VAL A 286 -22.75 -8.50 23.58
N ASN A 287 -23.58 -8.13 22.61
CA ASN A 287 -24.87 -7.49 22.80
C ASN A 287 -25.98 -8.51 22.52
N TYR A 288 -27.04 -8.49 23.32
CA TYR A 288 -28.12 -9.46 23.27
C TYR A 288 -29.42 -8.82 22.81
N THR A 289 -30.32 -9.63 22.23
CA THR A 289 -31.63 -9.17 21.72
C THR A 289 -32.57 -8.66 22.83
N ASP A 290 -32.27 -8.94 24.11
CA ASP A 290 -32.98 -8.40 25.28
C ASP A 290 -32.50 -6.99 25.71
N GLY A 291 -31.53 -6.42 25.00
CA GLY A 291 -30.94 -5.11 25.26
C GLY A 291 -29.83 -5.09 26.32
N SER A 292 -29.46 -6.24 26.89
CA SER A 292 -28.29 -6.36 27.77
C SER A 292 -27.00 -6.64 26.99
N SER A 293 -25.85 -6.45 27.64
CA SER A 293 -24.54 -6.77 27.07
C SER A 293 -23.60 -7.37 28.11
N GLU A 294 -22.59 -8.09 27.63
CA GLU A 294 -21.51 -8.63 28.45
C GLU A 294 -20.15 -8.44 27.78
N SER A 295 -19.08 -8.43 28.58
CA SER A 295 -17.71 -8.36 28.09
C SER A 295 -16.88 -9.52 28.63
N ILE A 296 -16.25 -10.27 27.73
CA ILE A 296 -15.24 -11.27 28.05
C ILE A 296 -13.88 -10.62 27.83
N VAL A 297 -13.09 -10.49 28.90
CA VAL A 297 -11.84 -9.72 28.88
C VAL A 297 -10.64 -10.57 29.26
N SER A 298 -9.48 -10.26 28.69
CA SER A 298 -8.19 -10.84 29.10
C SER A 298 -7.90 -10.53 30.57
N ASN A 299 -7.65 -11.57 31.37
CA ASN A 299 -7.44 -11.45 32.82
C ASN A 299 -6.62 -12.64 33.37
N GLU A 300 -6.40 -12.67 34.69
CA GLU A 300 -5.60 -13.69 35.39
C GLU A 300 -6.13 -15.14 35.31
N ASN A 301 -7.40 -15.34 34.93
CA ASN A 301 -8.01 -16.66 34.83
C ASN A 301 -7.74 -17.35 33.48
N TRP A 302 -7.17 -16.63 32.51
CA TRP A 302 -6.77 -17.20 31.23
C TRP A 302 -5.60 -18.17 31.42
N LYS A 303 -5.52 -19.14 30.52
CA LYS A 303 -4.50 -20.20 30.53
C LYS A 303 -3.51 -20.02 29.39
N THR A 304 -2.29 -20.48 29.59
CA THR A 304 -1.25 -20.45 28.57
C THR A 304 -0.33 -21.66 28.62
N ASP A 305 0.18 -22.04 27.47
CA ASP A 305 1.22 -23.04 27.31
C ASP A 305 2.12 -22.75 26.11
N ALA A 306 3.21 -23.50 25.96
CA ALA A 306 4.07 -23.42 24.79
C ALA A 306 3.32 -23.88 23.53
N SER A 307 3.49 -23.12 22.45
CA SER A 307 2.98 -23.53 21.14
C SER A 307 3.92 -24.55 20.46
N PRO A 308 3.45 -25.26 19.42
CA PRO A 308 4.30 -26.02 18.50
C PRO A 308 5.36 -25.20 17.73
N ILE A 309 5.26 -23.86 17.74
CA ILE A 309 6.27 -22.99 17.13
C ILE A 309 7.42 -22.84 18.12
N THR A 310 8.58 -23.41 17.80
CA THR A 310 9.75 -23.43 18.70
C THR A 310 10.76 -22.33 18.38
N PHE A 311 10.65 -21.71 17.21
CA PHE A 311 11.42 -20.55 16.80
C PHE A 311 10.61 -19.72 15.81
N SER A 312 10.67 -18.40 15.94
CA SER A 312 10.09 -17.46 14.98
C SER A 312 10.95 -16.22 14.90
N SER A 313 11.21 -15.73 13.69
CA SER A 313 11.89 -14.46 13.46
C SER A 313 11.50 -13.92 12.10
N ILE A 314 11.12 -12.63 12.06
CA ILE A 314 10.82 -11.92 10.81
C ILE A 314 12.00 -11.94 9.83
N TYR A 315 13.24 -12.10 10.31
CA TYR A 315 14.45 -12.19 9.50
C TYR A 315 14.99 -13.60 9.29
N ALA A 316 14.42 -14.62 9.93
CA ALA A 316 15.13 -15.89 10.01
C ALA A 316 14.27 -17.16 9.96
N GLY A 317 12.98 -16.99 9.62
CA GLY A 317 12.07 -18.09 9.40
C GLY A 317 11.39 -18.58 10.68
N GLU A 318 10.83 -19.77 10.60
CA GLU A 318 10.01 -20.38 11.65
C GLU A 318 10.31 -21.87 11.74
N ASP A 319 10.40 -22.38 12.97
CA ASP A 319 10.48 -23.82 13.23
C ASP A 319 9.19 -24.27 13.91
N TYR A 320 8.63 -25.35 13.39
CA TYR A 320 7.38 -25.93 13.86
C TYR A 320 7.57 -27.42 14.15
N ASN A 321 7.21 -27.84 15.36
CA ASN A 321 7.22 -29.24 15.75
C ASN A 321 5.80 -29.76 15.94
N ALA A 322 5.25 -30.43 14.93
CA ALA A 322 3.89 -30.94 14.98
C ALA A 322 3.68 -32.00 16.07
N CYS A 323 4.75 -32.64 16.56
CA CYS A 323 4.65 -33.57 17.70
C CYS A 323 4.22 -32.87 19.00
N LEU A 324 4.26 -31.55 19.07
CA LEU A 324 3.86 -30.74 20.22
C LEU A 324 2.43 -30.18 20.09
N GLU A 325 1.72 -30.51 19.00
CA GLU A 325 0.33 -30.06 18.82
C GLU A 325 -0.58 -30.59 19.91
N GLN A 326 -1.42 -29.70 20.44
CA GLN A 326 -2.43 -30.00 21.44
C GLN A 326 -3.79 -30.01 20.77
N GLU A 327 -4.25 -31.18 20.31
CA GLU A 327 -5.47 -31.28 19.52
C GLU A 327 -6.68 -30.73 20.29
N GLY A 328 -7.43 -29.82 19.65
CA GLY A 328 -8.64 -29.23 20.23
C GLY A 328 -8.41 -28.12 21.27
N TRP A 329 -7.18 -27.68 21.52
CA TRP A 329 -6.88 -26.64 22.52
C TRP A 329 -7.68 -25.36 22.36
N ASN A 330 -8.03 -25.00 21.13
CA ASN A 330 -8.81 -23.81 20.76
C ASN A 330 -10.32 -24.08 20.64
N LYS A 331 -10.81 -25.21 21.15
CA LYS A 331 -12.25 -25.57 21.18
C LYS A 331 -12.78 -25.63 22.62
N PRO A 332 -14.10 -25.49 22.82
CA PRO A 332 -14.72 -25.70 24.13
C PRO A 332 -14.56 -27.14 24.62
N GLY A 333 -14.48 -27.33 25.94
CA GLY A 333 -14.36 -28.65 26.57
C GLY A 333 -12.95 -29.26 26.52
N PHE A 334 -11.91 -28.47 26.21
CA PHE A 334 -10.53 -28.93 26.27
C PHE A 334 -10.02 -28.94 27.71
N ASP A 335 -9.34 -30.02 28.12
CA ASP A 335 -8.74 -30.12 29.46
C ASP A 335 -7.43 -29.34 29.54
N ASP A 336 -7.51 -28.08 29.97
CA ASP A 336 -6.36 -27.20 30.21
C ASP A 336 -5.87 -27.22 31.67
N SER A 337 -6.23 -28.24 32.46
CA SER A 337 -5.85 -28.31 33.87
C SER A 337 -4.34 -28.38 34.10
N SER A 338 -3.58 -28.87 33.12
CA SER A 338 -2.11 -28.89 33.13
C SER A 338 -1.48 -27.58 32.63
N TRP A 339 -2.26 -26.67 32.05
CA TRP A 339 -1.76 -25.40 31.54
C TRP A 339 -1.46 -24.44 32.70
N LYS A 340 -0.50 -23.55 32.45
CA LYS A 340 -0.16 -22.49 33.41
C LYS A 340 -1.24 -21.40 33.36
N ASN A 341 -1.40 -20.68 34.47
CA ASN A 341 -2.08 -19.39 34.41
C ASN A 341 -1.20 -18.39 33.67
N VAL A 342 -1.82 -17.45 32.96
CA VAL A 342 -1.10 -16.32 32.35
C VAL A 342 -0.44 -15.42 33.40
N VAL A 343 0.61 -14.72 32.99
CA VAL A 343 1.18 -13.61 33.74
C VAL A 343 0.46 -12.34 33.33
N VAL A 344 -0.15 -11.63 34.29
CA VAL A 344 -0.67 -10.28 34.08
C VAL A 344 0.51 -9.31 34.05
N THR A 345 0.63 -8.55 32.98
CA THR A 345 1.74 -7.62 32.71
C THR A 345 1.25 -6.20 32.48
N THR A 346 2.17 -5.28 32.24
CA THR A 346 1.91 -3.87 31.94
C THR A 346 1.82 -3.60 30.44
N ALA A 347 1.07 -2.55 30.10
CA ALA A 347 1.00 -2.02 28.75
C ALA A 347 2.37 -1.50 28.30
N PRO A 348 2.72 -1.62 27.00
CA PRO A 348 3.97 -1.07 26.48
C PRO A 348 3.98 0.47 26.53
N ASN A 349 2.81 1.07 26.32
CA ASN A 349 2.50 2.49 26.34
C ASN A 349 0.98 2.66 26.61
N HIS A 350 0.50 3.90 26.73
CA HIS A 350 -0.92 4.21 26.97
C HIS A 350 -1.72 4.54 25.69
N HIS A 351 -1.08 4.48 24.52
CA HIS A 351 -1.64 4.88 23.25
C HIS A 351 -1.91 3.66 22.35
N ILE A 352 -3.04 3.00 22.62
CA ILE A 352 -3.51 1.84 21.86
C ILE A 352 -4.65 2.29 20.95
N ILE A 353 -4.44 2.23 19.64
CA ILE A 353 -5.37 2.78 18.63
C ILE A 353 -5.83 1.69 17.66
N ALA A 354 -6.97 1.90 17.01
CA ALA A 354 -7.47 0.94 16.02
C ALA A 354 -6.59 0.95 14.76
N GLU A 355 -6.26 -0.22 14.23
CA GLU A 355 -5.66 -0.32 12.89
C GLU A 355 -6.72 -0.01 11.82
N MET A 356 -6.67 1.20 11.26
CA MET A 356 -7.52 1.62 10.15
C MET A 356 -6.98 1.21 8.77
N ASP A 357 -5.72 0.76 8.67
CA ASP A 357 -5.14 0.25 7.41
C ASP A 357 -5.84 -1.03 6.93
N TYR A 358 -5.76 -1.29 5.63
CA TYR A 358 -6.02 -2.63 5.10
C TYR A 358 -4.98 -3.59 5.69
N PRO A 359 -5.39 -4.75 6.20
CA PRO A 359 -4.45 -5.67 6.83
C PRO A 359 -3.46 -6.21 5.80
N VAL A 360 -2.27 -6.61 6.26
CA VAL A 360 -1.50 -7.60 5.50
C VAL A 360 -2.29 -8.91 5.49
N ALA A 361 -2.45 -9.52 4.32
CA ALA A 361 -3.19 -10.77 4.13
C ALA A 361 -2.48 -11.66 3.10
N ILE A 362 -2.91 -12.93 3.01
CA ILE A 362 -2.52 -13.81 1.90
C ILE A 362 -3.46 -13.53 0.73
N GLU A 363 -2.90 -12.96 -0.34
CA GLU A 363 -3.69 -12.44 -1.48
C GLU A 363 -3.65 -13.38 -2.68
N GLU A 364 -2.54 -14.10 -2.87
CA GLU A 364 -2.36 -15.01 -4.00
C GLU A 364 -1.70 -16.33 -3.57
N THR A 365 -2.03 -17.40 -4.29
CA THR A 365 -1.39 -18.71 -4.15
C THR A 365 -0.74 -19.08 -5.48
N ILE A 366 0.58 -19.29 -5.45
CA ILE A 366 1.39 -19.63 -6.63
C ILE A 366 1.83 -21.09 -6.49
N ALA A 367 1.45 -21.90 -7.48
CA ALA A 367 1.86 -23.30 -7.56
C ALA A 367 3.31 -23.41 -8.06
N VAL A 368 3.94 -24.53 -7.77
CA VAL A 368 5.26 -24.87 -8.33
C VAL A 368 5.14 -25.05 -9.83
N ASP A 369 6.03 -24.37 -10.57
CA ASP A 369 6.16 -24.55 -12.01
C ASP A 369 7.06 -25.75 -12.33
N THR A 370 8.27 -25.76 -11.77
CA THR A 370 9.28 -26.78 -12.07
C THR A 370 10.04 -27.23 -10.81
N VAL A 371 10.49 -28.49 -10.80
CA VAL A 371 11.31 -29.08 -9.73
C VAL A 371 12.64 -29.61 -10.30
N PHE A 372 13.74 -29.28 -9.64
CA PHE A 372 15.10 -29.70 -10.00
C PHE A 372 15.75 -30.51 -8.87
N GLU A 373 16.60 -31.46 -9.23
CA GLU A 373 17.54 -32.06 -8.27
C GLU A 373 18.67 -31.07 -7.96
N VAL A 374 19.02 -30.96 -6.68
CA VAL A 374 20.16 -30.17 -6.21
C VAL A 374 21.44 -30.99 -6.35
N LYS A 375 22.44 -30.47 -7.06
CA LYS A 375 23.67 -31.20 -7.38
C LYS A 375 24.70 -31.13 -6.25
N THR A 376 24.40 -31.70 -5.08
CA THR A 376 25.32 -31.75 -3.94
C THR A 376 25.41 -33.15 -3.31
N GLU A 377 26.47 -33.42 -2.54
CA GLU A 377 26.63 -34.70 -1.81
C GLU A 377 25.47 -34.99 -0.83
N GLN A 378 24.79 -33.93 -0.36
CA GLN A 378 23.66 -34.02 0.59
C GLN A 378 22.33 -34.30 -0.12
N GLY A 379 22.27 -34.18 -1.45
CA GLY A 379 21.03 -34.26 -2.23
C GLY A 379 20.05 -33.12 -1.91
N GLY A 380 18.80 -33.28 -2.34
CA GLY A 380 17.72 -32.30 -2.12
C GLY A 380 17.05 -31.90 -3.43
N TYR A 381 15.95 -31.15 -3.30
CA TYR A 381 15.15 -30.71 -4.44
C TYR A 381 14.89 -29.21 -4.38
N LEU A 382 15.04 -28.53 -5.50
CA LEU A 382 14.75 -27.12 -5.65
C LEU A 382 13.44 -26.95 -6.41
N TYR A 383 12.50 -26.23 -5.82
CA TYR A 383 11.21 -25.90 -6.39
C TYR A 383 11.26 -24.46 -6.93
N ASP A 384 10.93 -24.26 -8.22
CA ASP A 384 10.78 -22.96 -8.87
C ASP A 384 9.28 -22.62 -9.00
N PHE A 385 8.86 -21.49 -8.43
CA PHE A 385 7.49 -20.98 -8.53
C PHE A 385 7.25 -20.11 -9.77
N GLY A 386 8.30 -19.83 -10.56
CA GLY A 386 8.24 -18.99 -11.76
C GLY A 386 8.18 -17.49 -11.48
N GLN A 387 7.89 -17.07 -10.25
CA GLN A 387 7.70 -15.68 -9.84
C GLN A 387 8.45 -15.39 -8.53
N ASN A 388 9.22 -14.30 -8.49
CA ASN A 388 9.80 -13.77 -7.24
C ASN A 388 8.74 -12.93 -6.51
N ALA A 389 8.31 -13.36 -5.33
CA ALA A 389 7.26 -12.71 -4.55
C ALA A 389 7.57 -12.76 -3.04
N SER A 390 7.05 -11.81 -2.26
CA SER A 390 6.97 -11.96 -0.80
C SER A 390 5.98 -13.07 -0.45
N GLY A 391 6.31 -13.94 0.49
CA GLY A 391 5.41 -15.01 0.87
C GLY A 391 5.88 -15.88 2.00
N ILE A 392 5.07 -16.91 2.24
CA ILE A 392 5.41 -18.11 2.99
C ILE A 392 5.15 -19.35 2.13
N VAL A 393 5.54 -20.51 2.63
CA VAL A 393 5.22 -21.80 2.01
C VAL A 393 3.96 -22.42 2.61
N GLU A 394 3.16 -23.08 1.80
CA GLU A 394 2.21 -24.10 2.26
C GLU A 394 2.73 -25.47 1.83
N LEU A 395 3.05 -26.31 2.80
CA LEU A 395 3.62 -27.63 2.65
C LEU A 395 2.53 -28.68 2.87
N THR A 396 2.32 -29.58 1.92
CA THR A 396 1.55 -30.82 2.12
C THR A 396 2.48 -32.02 2.00
N VAL A 397 2.56 -32.81 3.06
CA VAL A 397 3.62 -33.82 3.24
C VAL A 397 3.07 -35.11 3.84
N LYS A 398 3.74 -36.23 3.54
CA LYS A 398 3.53 -37.50 4.24
C LYS A 398 4.88 -38.10 4.65
N GLY A 399 4.98 -38.59 5.88
CA GLY A 399 6.20 -39.23 6.38
C GLY A 399 6.03 -39.83 7.77
N ASN A 400 7.14 -40.22 8.38
CA ASN A 400 7.16 -40.78 9.72
C ASN A 400 7.15 -39.66 10.77
N LYS A 401 6.64 -39.99 11.96
CA LYS A 401 6.74 -39.11 13.13
C LYS A 401 8.21 -38.78 13.41
N GLY A 402 8.53 -37.50 13.53
CA GLY A 402 9.88 -37.00 13.79
C GLY A 402 10.73 -36.76 12.53
N ASP A 403 10.26 -37.15 11.33
CA ASP A 403 10.89 -36.72 10.09
C ASP A 403 10.95 -35.19 10.06
N THR A 404 12.09 -34.65 9.62
CA THR A 404 12.36 -33.20 9.66
C THR A 404 12.62 -32.68 8.26
N ILE A 405 11.85 -31.68 7.85
CA ILE A 405 12.00 -31.00 6.56
C ILE A 405 12.54 -29.60 6.81
N LYS A 406 13.53 -29.21 6.01
CA LYS A 406 14.02 -27.82 5.97
C LYS A 406 13.78 -27.21 4.60
N LEU A 407 13.23 -26.00 4.59
CA LEU A 407 12.93 -25.25 3.37
C LEU A 407 13.73 -23.94 3.37
N TYR A 408 14.63 -23.78 2.40
CA TYR A 408 15.49 -22.62 2.24
C TYR A 408 14.99 -21.77 1.06
N PRO A 409 14.25 -20.68 1.32
CA PRO A 409 13.79 -19.80 0.27
C PRO A 409 14.95 -18.95 -0.29
N SER A 410 14.90 -18.63 -1.59
CA SER A 410 15.83 -17.71 -2.23
C SER A 410 15.23 -17.00 -3.45
N GLU A 411 15.76 -15.81 -3.73
CA GLU A 411 15.46 -15.09 -4.98
C GLU A 411 16.21 -15.68 -6.18
N LEU A 412 17.42 -16.21 -5.94
CA LEU A 412 18.34 -16.68 -6.97
C LEU A 412 18.82 -18.11 -6.67
N ILE A 413 19.39 -18.73 -7.71
CA ILE A 413 20.02 -20.06 -7.65
C ILE A 413 21.39 -20.02 -8.32
N ASN A 414 22.25 -20.99 -8.00
CA ASN A 414 23.54 -21.16 -8.68
C ASN A 414 23.47 -22.25 -9.77
N GLU A 415 24.61 -22.52 -10.43
CA GLU A 415 24.75 -23.52 -11.51
C GLU A 415 24.45 -24.98 -11.07
N ASP A 416 24.47 -25.23 -9.76
CA ASP A 416 24.17 -26.54 -9.14
C ASP A 416 22.70 -26.68 -8.71
N ASN A 417 21.83 -25.75 -9.13
CA ASN A 417 20.43 -25.63 -8.68
C ASN A 417 20.30 -25.42 -7.16
N LYS A 418 21.28 -24.81 -6.52
CA LYS A 418 21.24 -24.53 -5.08
C LYS A 418 20.64 -23.16 -4.80
N ALA A 419 19.82 -23.05 -3.76
CA ALA A 419 19.32 -21.78 -3.27
C ALA A 419 20.46 -20.83 -2.84
N VAL A 420 20.43 -19.57 -3.28
CA VAL A 420 21.45 -18.56 -2.97
C VAL A 420 20.88 -17.49 -2.03
N GLN A 421 21.40 -17.42 -0.81
CA GLN A 421 21.06 -16.41 0.21
C GLN A 421 22.18 -15.38 0.45
N GLY A 422 23.12 -15.24 -0.50
CA GLY A 422 24.29 -14.37 -0.35
C GLY A 422 23.94 -12.90 -0.18
N ALA A 423 23.04 -12.38 -1.03
CA ALA A 423 22.55 -10.99 -0.99
C ALA A 423 21.62 -10.71 0.20
N THR A 424 20.90 -11.74 0.67
CA THR A 424 20.02 -11.66 1.82
C THR A 424 20.79 -11.65 3.13
N GLY A 425 21.78 -12.52 3.24
CA GLY A 425 22.36 -12.95 4.51
C GLY A 425 21.79 -14.30 4.96
N LYS A 426 22.62 -15.10 5.63
CA LYS A 426 22.37 -16.53 5.88
C LYS A 426 22.64 -16.91 7.34
N PRO A 427 21.97 -17.95 7.87
CA PRO A 427 20.91 -18.73 7.22
C PRO A 427 19.49 -18.14 7.44
N TYR A 428 18.60 -18.31 6.45
CA TYR A 428 17.14 -18.21 6.60
C TYR A 428 16.52 -19.55 6.20
N TYR A 429 15.66 -20.13 7.02
CA TYR A 429 14.91 -21.33 6.63
C TYR A 429 13.68 -21.57 7.50
N PHE A 430 12.79 -22.39 6.97
CA PHE A 430 11.66 -22.98 7.65
C PHE A 430 11.98 -24.40 8.06
N THR A 431 11.52 -24.84 9.24
CA THR A 431 11.62 -26.24 9.67
C THR A 431 10.25 -26.79 10.03
N TYR A 432 9.91 -27.97 9.52
CA TYR A 432 8.72 -28.71 9.91
C TYR A 432 9.10 -30.12 10.40
N ILE A 433 8.70 -30.47 11.61
CA ILE A 433 8.89 -31.82 12.18
C ILE A 433 7.53 -32.51 12.23
N LEU A 434 7.41 -33.63 11.52
CA LEU A 434 6.15 -34.34 11.31
C LEU A 434 5.64 -35.01 12.58
N LYS A 435 4.31 -35.02 12.78
CA LYS A 435 3.65 -35.80 13.86
C LYS A 435 3.33 -37.24 13.44
N GLY A 436 3.42 -37.53 12.14
CA GLY A 436 3.19 -38.83 11.53
C GLY A 436 1.71 -39.19 11.37
N ASN A 437 1.49 -40.41 10.85
CA ASN A 437 0.22 -41.13 10.69
C ASN A 437 -0.57 -40.84 9.41
N GLU A 438 -0.62 -39.60 8.93
CA GLU A 438 -1.44 -39.21 7.78
C GLU A 438 -0.74 -38.15 6.90
N VAL A 439 -1.45 -37.63 5.89
CA VAL A 439 -1.02 -36.45 5.15
C VAL A 439 -1.17 -35.22 6.05
N GLU A 440 -0.11 -34.45 6.20
CA GLU A 440 -0.05 -33.25 7.02
C GLU A 440 0.03 -32.00 6.13
N THR A 441 -0.63 -30.91 6.53
CA THR A 441 -0.53 -29.60 5.87
C THR A 441 -0.05 -28.56 6.88
N TRP A 442 0.97 -27.80 6.50
CA TRP A 442 1.58 -26.80 7.35
C TRP A 442 1.95 -25.52 6.60
N LYS A 443 1.88 -24.39 7.30
CA LYS A 443 2.39 -23.10 6.85
C LYS A 443 2.91 -22.27 8.04
N PRO A 444 4.00 -21.49 7.87
CA PRO A 444 4.48 -20.54 8.87
C PRO A 444 3.43 -19.50 9.26
N ARG A 445 3.52 -18.92 10.47
CA ARG A 445 2.56 -17.89 10.95
C ARG A 445 3.13 -16.51 11.13
N PHE A 446 4.37 -16.39 11.61
CA PHE A 446 4.90 -15.14 12.16
C PHE A 446 6.18 -14.67 11.46
N THR A 447 6.29 -14.96 10.17
CA THR A 447 7.39 -14.53 9.31
C THR A 447 6.98 -14.57 7.84
N PHE A 448 7.77 -13.95 6.96
CA PHE A 448 7.66 -14.08 5.51
C PHE A 448 9.04 -13.89 4.86
N TYR A 449 9.18 -14.13 3.56
CA TYR A 449 10.41 -13.92 2.82
C TYR A 449 10.13 -13.57 1.36
N GLY A 450 11.04 -12.88 0.67
CA GLY A 450 10.98 -12.68 -0.79
C GLY A 450 11.69 -13.80 -1.54
N PHE A 451 10.97 -14.63 -2.28
CA PHE A 451 11.57 -15.74 -3.01
C PHE A 451 10.83 -16.10 -4.30
N ARG A 452 11.61 -16.70 -5.21
CA ARG A 452 11.13 -17.46 -6.37
C ARG A 452 11.37 -18.96 -6.22
N TYR A 453 12.38 -19.32 -5.44
CA TYR A 453 12.84 -20.68 -5.30
C TYR A 453 12.80 -21.14 -3.85
N VAL A 454 12.55 -22.43 -3.64
CA VAL A 454 12.70 -23.08 -2.33
C VAL A 454 13.50 -24.36 -2.50
N GLN A 455 14.65 -24.43 -1.86
CA GLN A 455 15.39 -25.69 -1.70
C GLN A 455 14.83 -26.46 -0.51
N VAL A 456 14.45 -27.71 -0.73
CA VAL A 456 13.90 -28.64 0.26
C VAL A 456 14.93 -29.73 0.58
N GLU A 457 15.21 -29.88 1.87
CA GLU A 457 16.02 -30.96 2.44
C GLU A 457 15.17 -31.83 3.36
N GLY A 458 15.47 -33.13 3.43
CA GLY A 458 14.78 -34.08 4.30
C GLY A 458 13.49 -34.67 3.72
N ALA A 459 13.10 -34.31 2.49
CA ALA A 459 11.97 -34.90 1.79
C ALA A 459 12.18 -34.93 0.27
N THR A 460 11.41 -35.78 -0.42
CA THR A 460 11.46 -35.98 -1.87
C THR A 460 10.11 -35.66 -2.51
N PRO A 461 10.04 -35.10 -3.74
CA PRO A 461 8.78 -34.94 -4.45
C PRO A 461 8.09 -36.29 -4.61
N GLN A 462 6.79 -36.37 -4.38
CA GLN A 462 6.04 -37.64 -4.40
C GLN A 462 6.27 -38.46 -5.69
N LYS A 463 6.36 -37.81 -6.85
CA LYS A 463 6.62 -38.48 -8.14
C LYS A 463 8.00 -39.14 -8.25
N MET A 464 8.94 -38.76 -7.38
CA MET A 464 10.32 -39.22 -7.33
C MET A 464 10.64 -39.99 -6.04
N ALA A 465 9.65 -40.15 -5.16
CA ALA A 465 9.81 -40.77 -3.86
C ALA A 465 10.13 -42.27 -3.99
N LYS A 466 11.01 -42.74 -3.10
CA LYS A 466 11.28 -44.17 -2.91
C LYS A 466 10.45 -44.67 -1.73
N GLU A 467 10.25 -45.98 -1.63
CA GLU A 467 9.59 -46.58 -0.46
C GLU A 467 10.27 -46.11 0.84
N ASN A 468 9.44 -45.78 1.84
CA ASN A 468 9.85 -45.31 3.17
C ASN A 468 10.64 -43.98 3.18
N THR A 469 10.46 -43.12 2.19
CA THR A 469 10.96 -41.73 2.23
C THR A 469 9.85 -40.75 2.60
N THR A 470 10.22 -39.60 3.18
CA THR A 470 9.30 -38.49 3.40
C THR A 470 8.94 -37.85 2.05
N GLU A 471 7.65 -37.72 1.76
CA GLU A 471 7.11 -37.33 0.45
C GLU A 471 6.47 -35.93 0.52
N ILE A 472 6.91 -35.02 -0.35
CA ILE A 472 6.20 -33.78 -0.63
C ILE A 472 5.09 -34.07 -1.63
N ILE A 473 3.84 -33.95 -1.17
CA ILE A 473 2.64 -34.12 -2.00
C ILE A 473 2.35 -32.83 -2.76
N ASP A 474 2.45 -31.68 -2.07
CA ASP A 474 2.22 -30.37 -2.65
C ASP A 474 3.07 -29.32 -1.93
N LEU A 475 3.49 -28.30 -2.67
CA LEU A 475 4.19 -27.13 -2.15
C LEU A 475 3.69 -25.91 -2.90
N LYS A 476 3.29 -24.87 -2.17
CA LYS A 476 2.83 -23.59 -2.73
C LYS A 476 3.57 -22.42 -2.11
N LEU A 477 3.67 -21.33 -2.85
CA LEU A 477 4.01 -20.01 -2.34
C LEU A 477 2.69 -19.27 -2.07
N LEU A 478 2.50 -18.86 -0.82
CA LEU A 478 1.38 -18.01 -0.40
C LEU A 478 1.86 -16.56 -0.34
N HIS A 479 1.50 -15.77 -1.35
CA HIS A 479 1.95 -14.38 -1.47
C HIS A 479 1.21 -13.49 -0.48
N ASN A 480 1.96 -12.77 0.35
CA ASN A 480 1.43 -11.84 1.34
C ASN A 480 1.72 -10.39 0.97
N ARG A 481 0.74 -9.51 1.18
CA ARG A 481 0.86 -8.04 1.03
C ARG A 481 -0.25 -7.34 1.82
N ASN A 482 -0.15 -6.03 1.99
CA ASN A 482 -1.27 -5.17 2.38
C ASN A 482 -2.43 -5.39 1.38
N SER A 483 -3.63 -5.66 1.89
CA SER A 483 -4.81 -6.06 1.13
C SER A 483 -5.58 -4.88 0.50
N ALA A 484 -4.96 -3.70 0.38
CA ALA A 484 -5.53 -2.58 -0.32
C ALA A 484 -6.02 -3.01 -1.72
N PRO A 485 -7.22 -2.56 -2.14
CA PRO A 485 -7.76 -2.83 -3.46
C PRO A 485 -6.84 -2.36 -4.58
N GLU A 486 -6.83 -3.09 -5.71
CA GLU A 486 -6.25 -2.58 -6.95
C GLU A 486 -7.15 -1.50 -7.54
N VAL A 487 -6.58 -0.36 -7.89
CA VAL A 487 -7.31 0.82 -8.38
C VAL A 487 -6.90 1.26 -9.78
N GLY A 488 -6.02 0.54 -10.46
CA GLY A 488 -5.67 0.89 -11.82
C GLY A 488 -5.18 -0.27 -12.68
N THR A 489 -5.32 -0.07 -13.98
CA THR A 489 -4.90 -1.01 -15.01
C THR A 489 -4.16 -0.29 -16.12
N PHE A 490 -3.18 -0.98 -16.68
CA PHE A 490 -2.41 -0.51 -17.83
C PHE A 490 -2.15 -1.69 -18.77
N ASN A 491 -2.38 -1.48 -20.06
CA ASN A 491 -2.04 -2.40 -21.13
C ASN A 491 -1.67 -1.62 -22.39
N THR A 492 -0.69 -2.11 -23.14
CA THR A 492 -0.27 -1.49 -24.40
C THR A 492 0.01 -2.54 -25.49
N SER A 493 0.01 -2.12 -26.76
CA SER A 493 0.40 -2.98 -27.88
C SER A 493 1.88 -3.36 -27.88
N PHE A 494 2.71 -2.68 -27.09
CA PHE A 494 4.15 -2.94 -27.00
C PHE A 494 4.51 -3.84 -25.83
N GLU A 495 4.66 -5.14 -26.14
CA GLU A 495 4.75 -6.22 -25.15
C GLU A 495 5.86 -6.05 -24.10
N LEU A 496 7.00 -5.44 -24.46
CA LEU A 496 8.06 -5.18 -23.49
C LEU A 496 7.54 -4.30 -22.34
N PHE A 497 6.73 -3.28 -22.60
CA PHE A 497 6.21 -2.42 -21.53
C PHE A 497 5.14 -3.10 -20.68
N ASN A 498 4.36 -4.04 -21.23
CA ASN A 498 3.48 -4.89 -20.40
C ASN A 498 4.29 -5.74 -19.41
N LYS A 499 5.44 -6.28 -19.86
CA LYS A 499 6.37 -7.04 -19.02
C LYS A 499 7.07 -6.16 -17.99
N VAL A 500 7.48 -4.94 -18.36
CA VAL A 500 8.06 -3.96 -17.42
C VAL A 500 7.03 -3.54 -16.37
N ASN A 501 5.78 -3.29 -16.78
CA ASN A 501 4.68 -3.00 -15.86
C ASN A 501 4.50 -4.15 -14.86
N SER A 502 4.50 -5.40 -15.33
CA SER A 502 4.39 -6.59 -14.48
C SER A 502 5.59 -6.75 -13.53
N LEU A 503 6.82 -6.51 -14.01
CA LEU A 503 8.06 -6.53 -13.24
C LEU A 503 8.00 -5.57 -12.04
N ILE A 504 7.55 -4.34 -12.29
CA ILE A 504 7.44 -3.29 -11.27
C ILE A 504 6.26 -3.59 -10.33
N LYS A 505 5.09 -4.00 -10.85
CA LYS A 505 3.93 -4.36 -10.01
C LYS A 505 4.27 -5.46 -9.01
N TRP A 506 5.01 -6.49 -9.41
CA TRP A 506 5.43 -7.55 -8.49
C TRP A 506 6.38 -7.05 -7.38
N ALA A 507 7.25 -6.09 -7.68
CA ALA A 507 8.08 -5.45 -6.67
C ALA A 507 7.25 -4.60 -5.70
N ILE A 508 6.27 -3.84 -6.20
CA ILE A 508 5.31 -3.09 -5.35
C ILE A 508 4.57 -4.05 -4.43
N LYS A 509 3.90 -5.06 -5.01
CA LYS A 509 3.14 -6.08 -4.26
C LYS A 509 3.95 -6.71 -3.14
N SER A 510 5.21 -7.05 -3.43
CA SER A 510 6.07 -7.73 -2.46
C SER A 510 6.41 -6.87 -1.24
N ASN A 511 6.39 -5.55 -1.42
CA ASN A 511 6.94 -4.59 -0.49
C ASN A 511 5.89 -3.74 0.24
N LEU A 512 4.60 -3.99 0.05
CA LEU A 512 3.56 -3.40 0.90
C LEU A 512 3.31 -4.33 2.11
N GLN A 513 4.00 -4.10 3.22
CA GLN A 513 3.99 -4.95 4.43
C GLN A 513 3.85 -4.10 5.70
N SER A 514 2.64 -3.63 6.03
CA SER A 514 2.38 -2.60 7.08
C SER A 514 3.09 -1.24 6.90
N VAL A 515 4.12 -1.18 6.05
CA VAL A 515 4.87 -0.03 5.55
C VAL A 515 5.22 -0.32 4.07
N ALA A 516 5.73 0.66 3.34
CA ALA A 516 6.41 0.40 2.07
C ALA A 516 7.86 -0.01 2.36
N THR A 517 8.17 -1.30 2.29
CA THR A 517 9.52 -1.83 2.55
C THR A 517 10.44 -1.69 1.36
N ASP A 518 11.74 -1.56 1.60
CA ASP A 518 12.76 -1.58 0.55
C ASP A 518 12.85 -2.90 -0.20
N CYS A 519 12.95 -3.99 0.56
CA CYS A 519 12.98 -5.33 0.02
C CYS A 519 12.34 -6.34 1.00
N PRO A 520 11.74 -7.42 0.48
CA PRO A 520 10.95 -8.36 1.29
C PRO A 520 11.77 -9.46 1.96
N HIS A 521 13.09 -9.50 1.78
CA HIS A 521 13.92 -10.63 2.22
C HIS A 521 15.01 -10.27 3.25
N ARG A 522 15.72 -9.14 3.13
CA ARG A 522 16.88 -8.82 3.99
C ARG A 522 16.62 -7.73 5.04
N GLU A 523 16.13 -6.55 4.65
CA GLU A 523 15.97 -5.40 5.56
C GLU A 523 14.54 -5.25 6.02
N LYS A 524 13.58 -5.23 5.09
CA LYS A 524 12.15 -5.15 5.40
C LYS A 524 11.80 -3.89 6.21
N LEU A 525 12.51 -2.78 5.95
CA LEU A 525 12.35 -1.54 6.69
C LEU A 525 11.59 -0.52 5.84
N GLY A 526 10.81 0.34 6.50
CA GLY A 526 10.07 1.42 5.86
C GLY A 526 10.97 2.58 5.46
N TRP A 527 11.83 2.39 4.45
CA TRP A 527 12.65 3.45 3.88
C TRP A 527 11.74 4.49 3.20
N LEU A 528 11.86 5.74 3.65
CA LEU A 528 10.83 6.76 3.45
C LEU A 528 10.74 7.35 2.04
N GLU A 529 11.84 7.38 1.30
CA GLU A 529 11.92 7.88 -0.08
C GLU A 529 10.91 7.18 -1.00
N GLN A 530 10.66 5.89 -0.76
CA GLN A 530 9.78 5.06 -1.59
C GLN A 530 8.34 5.55 -1.54
N SER A 531 7.90 6.07 -0.39
CA SER A 531 6.53 6.51 -0.18
C SER A 531 6.12 7.63 -1.15
N PHE A 532 7.06 8.50 -1.54
CA PHE A 532 6.78 9.63 -2.44
C PHE A 532 7.43 9.48 -3.83
N LEU A 533 8.67 8.97 -3.95
CA LEU A 533 9.34 8.80 -5.26
C LEU A 533 8.67 7.70 -6.10
N MET A 534 8.26 6.61 -5.44
CA MET A 534 7.40 5.58 -6.04
C MET A 534 5.92 5.85 -5.77
N GLY A 535 5.59 6.94 -5.08
CA GLY A 535 4.24 7.31 -4.67
C GLY A 535 3.26 7.32 -5.83
N GLY A 536 3.61 7.93 -6.97
CA GLY A 536 2.74 7.91 -8.16
C GLY A 536 2.53 6.50 -8.72
N GLY A 537 3.60 5.70 -8.81
CA GLY A 537 3.53 4.31 -9.26
C GLY A 537 2.65 3.42 -8.37
N ILE A 538 2.77 3.56 -7.04
CA ILE A 538 1.96 2.80 -6.09
C ILE A 538 0.51 3.29 -6.10
N HIS A 539 0.28 4.60 -6.03
CA HIS A 539 -1.04 5.24 -6.02
C HIS A 539 -1.90 4.88 -7.23
N TYR A 540 -1.30 4.80 -8.43
CA TYR A 540 -2.04 4.37 -9.62
C TYR A 540 -2.48 2.91 -9.57
N ASN A 541 -1.81 2.05 -8.78
CA ASN A 541 -2.09 0.62 -8.75
C ASN A 541 -2.90 0.18 -7.54
N TYR A 542 -2.73 0.80 -6.37
CA TYR A 542 -3.37 0.41 -5.11
C TYR A 542 -4.00 1.61 -4.38
N ASP A 543 -5.10 1.36 -3.66
CA ASP A 543 -5.66 2.35 -2.74
C ASP A 543 -4.78 2.50 -1.49
N VAL A 544 -3.87 3.46 -1.53
CA VAL A 544 -2.87 3.70 -0.48
C VAL A 544 -3.34 4.58 0.66
N TYR A 545 -4.59 5.05 0.65
CA TYR A 545 -5.04 6.13 1.55
C TYR A 545 -4.67 5.87 3.01
N HIS A 546 -5.06 4.71 3.55
CA HIS A 546 -4.82 4.39 4.95
C HIS A 546 -3.37 4.02 5.26
N LEU A 547 -2.70 3.28 4.37
CA LEU A 547 -1.30 2.92 4.55
C LEU A 547 -0.44 4.19 4.64
N TYR A 548 -0.73 5.20 3.82
CA TYR A 548 0.07 6.43 3.77
C TYR A 548 -0.27 7.37 4.94
N CYS A 549 -1.53 7.43 5.38
CA CYS A 549 -1.87 8.06 6.67
C CYS A 549 -1.06 7.43 7.83
N LYS A 550 -0.96 6.10 7.85
CA LYS A 550 -0.19 5.38 8.87
C LYS A 550 1.32 5.64 8.77
N ILE A 551 1.89 5.71 7.56
CA ILE A 551 3.31 6.04 7.38
C ILE A 551 3.60 7.48 7.86
N ILE A 552 2.68 8.42 7.66
CA ILE A 552 2.79 9.78 8.23
C ILE A 552 2.82 9.72 9.77
N ASP A 553 1.98 8.88 10.37
CA ASP A 553 1.99 8.68 11.83
C ASP A 553 3.29 8.04 12.34
N ASP A 554 3.87 7.10 11.59
CA ASP A 554 5.18 6.54 11.90
C ASP A 554 6.30 7.60 11.83
N MET A 555 6.25 8.52 10.86
CA MET A 555 7.22 9.61 10.77
C MET A 555 7.09 10.59 11.93
N ILE A 556 5.85 10.92 12.34
CA ILE A 556 5.59 11.74 13.53
C ILE A 556 6.18 11.07 14.77
N SER A 557 5.97 9.76 14.91
CA SER A 557 6.51 8.94 16.02
C SER A 557 8.04 8.86 16.01
N ALA A 558 8.66 8.78 14.84
CA ALA A 558 10.11 8.64 14.67
C ALA A 558 10.87 9.98 14.76
N GLN A 559 10.18 11.12 14.67
CA GLN A 559 10.82 12.43 14.68
C GLN A 559 11.57 12.66 16.01
N THR A 560 12.83 13.07 15.91
CA THR A 560 13.65 13.38 17.08
C THR A 560 13.33 14.76 17.63
N ALA A 561 13.73 15.02 18.87
CA ALA A 561 13.47 16.32 19.54
C ALA A 561 14.16 17.52 18.85
N ASP A 562 15.22 17.32 18.07
CA ASP A 562 15.87 18.35 17.26
C ASP A 562 15.27 18.51 15.85
N GLY A 563 14.23 17.75 15.52
CA GLY A 563 13.44 17.89 14.29
C GLY A 563 13.81 16.92 13.18
N LEU A 564 14.87 16.12 13.32
CA LEU A 564 15.23 15.09 12.33
C LEU A 564 14.11 14.06 12.20
N VAL A 565 13.68 13.83 10.96
CA VAL A 565 12.91 12.64 10.58
C VAL A 565 13.91 11.65 9.98
N PRO A 566 14.14 10.49 10.63
CA PRO A 566 15.09 9.49 10.13
C PRO A 566 14.69 8.93 8.77
N THR A 567 15.64 8.32 8.07
CA THR A 567 15.41 7.70 6.75
C THR A 567 14.46 6.49 6.75
N ILE A 568 14.19 5.91 7.93
CA ILE A 568 13.24 4.82 8.12
C ILE A 568 12.18 5.20 9.17
N ALA A 569 10.93 4.81 8.93
CA ALA A 569 9.88 4.88 9.94
C ALA A 569 9.01 3.59 9.90
N PRO A 570 8.74 2.93 11.04
CA PRO A 570 9.29 3.18 12.39
C PRO A 570 10.83 3.05 12.47
N GLU A 571 11.49 3.87 13.30
CA GLU A 571 12.94 3.81 13.51
C GLU A 571 13.31 2.66 14.47
N TYR A 572 13.30 1.42 13.98
CA TYR A 572 13.66 0.25 14.80
C TYR A 572 15.11 0.20 15.24
N THR A 573 16.01 0.88 14.53
CA THR A 573 17.45 0.92 14.80
C THR A 573 18.02 2.24 14.32
N VAL A 574 19.09 2.69 14.98
CA VAL A 574 19.83 3.89 14.58
C VAL A 574 20.99 3.49 13.65
N PHE A 575 21.03 4.02 12.44
CA PHE A 575 22.11 3.80 11.47
C PHE A 575 23.24 4.82 11.60
N ASP A 576 24.07 4.68 12.63
CA ASP A 576 25.18 5.62 12.93
C ASP A 576 26.51 5.26 12.21
N PHE A 577 26.42 4.72 10.99
CA PHE A 577 27.59 4.41 10.16
C PHE A 577 27.59 5.32 8.92
N ALA A 578 28.70 5.31 8.17
CA ALA A 578 28.90 6.17 7.01
C ALA A 578 28.57 7.65 7.32
N ASN A 579 29.12 8.17 8.43
CA ASN A 579 28.89 9.53 8.91
C ASN A 579 27.42 9.90 9.20
N GLY A 580 26.55 8.90 9.40
CA GLY A 580 25.12 9.08 9.65
C GLY A 580 24.27 9.22 8.38
N ASP A 581 24.86 9.15 7.18
CA ASP A 581 24.14 9.35 5.91
C ASP A 581 22.97 8.35 5.71
N PHE A 582 23.06 7.15 6.29
CA PHE A 582 21.98 6.15 6.26
C PHE A 582 20.85 6.41 7.26
N ARG A 583 21.05 7.31 8.23
CA ARG A 583 20.00 7.76 9.17
C ARG A 583 19.42 9.11 8.74
N ASP A 584 20.28 9.99 8.24
CA ASP A 584 19.99 11.39 7.94
C ASP A 584 20.37 11.67 6.48
N SER A 585 19.38 11.53 5.59
CA SER A 585 19.49 11.93 4.19
C SER A 585 18.28 12.79 3.83
N PRO A 586 18.47 14.02 3.31
CA PRO A 586 17.36 14.94 3.06
C PRO A 586 16.30 14.33 2.14
N GLU A 587 16.69 13.62 1.10
CA GLU A 587 15.79 13.02 0.12
C GLU A 587 14.85 11.96 0.72
N TRP A 588 15.24 11.34 1.83
CA TRP A 588 14.41 10.38 2.57
C TRP A 588 13.49 11.09 3.57
N GLY A 589 14.06 11.93 4.44
CA GLY A 589 13.30 12.63 5.48
C GLY A 589 12.27 13.63 4.92
N SER A 590 12.47 14.13 3.70
CA SER A 590 11.53 15.01 2.98
C SER A 590 10.17 14.35 2.72
N ALA A 591 10.07 13.02 2.81
CA ALA A 591 8.79 12.32 2.82
C ALA A 591 7.82 12.88 3.88
N SER A 592 8.35 13.37 5.01
CA SER A 592 7.56 14.00 6.08
C SER A 592 6.78 15.23 5.62
N VAL A 593 7.26 15.95 4.60
CA VAL A 593 6.60 17.14 4.03
C VAL A 593 5.86 16.81 2.73
N ILE A 594 6.48 16.00 1.87
CA ILE A 594 5.93 15.70 0.54
C ILE A 594 4.72 14.76 0.62
N LEU A 595 4.73 13.77 1.51
CA LEU A 595 3.66 12.78 1.58
C LEU A 595 2.32 13.38 2.01
N PRO A 596 2.24 14.25 3.05
CA PRO A 596 1.00 14.98 3.36
C PRO A 596 0.46 15.82 2.20
N TRP A 597 1.33 16.43 1.38
CA TRP A 597 0.91 17.16 0.17
C TRP A 597 0.27 16.22 -0.86
N LEU A 598 0.92 15.09 -1.13
CA LEU A 598 0.44 14.10 -2.10
C LEU A 598 -0.90 13.51 -1.66
N MET A 599 -1.07 13.20 -0.37
CA MET A 599 -2.34 12.74 0.19
C MET A 599 -3.48 13.73 -0.05
N TYR A 600 -3.23 15.02 0.17
CA TYR A 600 -4.20 16.06 -0.18
C TYR A 600 -4.48 16.12 -1.68
N LYS A 601 -3.46 16.08 -2.54
CA LYS A 601 -3.64 16.13 -3.99
C LYS A 601 -4.40 14.92 -4.54
N TRP A 602 -4.19 13.73 -3.99
CA TRP A 602 -4.79 12.48 -4.48
C TRP A 602 -6.18 12.22 -3.93
N TYR A 603 -6.44 12.56 -2.66
CA TYR A 603 -7.66 12.18 -1.96
C TYR A 603 -8.48 13.37 -1.45
N GLY A 604 -7.93 14.58 -1.49
CA GLY A 604 -8.59 15.80 -0.98
C GLY A 604 -8.58 15.93 0.53
N ASP A 605 -7.98 14.99 1.26
CA ASP A 605 -7.91 15.02 2.72
C ASP A 605 -6.80 15.96 3.19
N LYS A 606 -7.17 16.93 4.03
CA LYS A 606 -6.24 17.86 4.69
C LYS A 606 -5.88 17.40 6.11
N THR A 607 -6.55 16.40 6.66
CA THR A 607 -6.39 15.96 8.05
C THR A 607 -4.94 15.61 8.36
N GLN A 608 -4.29 14.82 7.48
CA GLN A 608 -2.89 14.44 7.67
C GLN A 608 -1.93 15.64 7.58
N MET A 609 -2.23 16.60 6.70
CA MET A 609 -1.46 17.83 6.58
C MET A 609 -1.55 18.67 7.86
N ASP A 610 -2.75 18.83 8.42
CA ASP A 610 -2.95 19.57 9.66
C ASP A 610 -2.29 18.85 10.86
N LYS A 611 -2.42 17.52 10.93
CA LYS A 611 -1.78 16.68 11.96
C LYS A 611 -0.26 16.74 11.89
N ALA A 612 0.31 16.67 10.69
CA ALA A 612 1.75 16.65 10.44
C ALA A 612 2.40 18.05 10.49
N TRP A 613 1.63 19.14 10.56
CA TRP A 613 2.17 20.51 10.51
C TRP A 613 3.33 20.76 11.49
N PRO A 614 3.27 20.32 12.77
CA PRO A 614 4.40 20.48 13.68
C PRO A 614 5.64 19.68 13.25
N MET A 615 5.47 18.48 12.70
CA MET A 615 6.59 17.66 12.23
C MET A 615 7.27 18.30 11.02
N MET A 616 6.47 18.69 10.01
CA MET A 616 6.97 19.27 8.77
C MET A 616 7.79 20.55 9.01
N THR A 617 7.28 21.44 9.87
CA THR A 617 7.94 22.71 10.17
C THR A 617 9.24 22.51 10.96
N GLN A 618 9.24 21.61 11.95
CA GLN A 618 10.45 21.25 12.70
C GLN A 618 11.51 20.57 11.82
N TYR A 619 11.10 19.73 10.88
CA TYR A 619 12.02 19.05 9.96
C TYR A 619 12.72 20.05 9.02
N VAL A 620 11.97 21.00 8.46
CA VAL A 620 12.57 22.03 7.59
C VAL A 620 13.47 22.99 8.37
N ASP A 621 13.15 23.29 9.64
CA ASP A 621 14.05 24.02 10.54
C ASP A 621 15.32 23.21 10.90
N TYR A 622 15.20 21.88 11.06
CA TYR A 622 16.35 20.99 11.22
C TYR A 622 17.26 21.06 10.00
N LEU A 623 16.72 20.92 8.78
CA LEU A 623 17.48 21.09 7.53
C LEU A 623 18.14 22.47 7.45
N LYS A 624 17.42 23.54 7.83
CA LYS A 624 17.99 24.90 7.91
C LYS A 624 19.25 24.93 8.76
N SER A 625 19.19 24.33 9.95
CA SER A 625 20.28 24.31 10.91
C SER A 625 21.52 23.58 10.41
N LYS A 626 21.33 22.62 9.50
CA LYS A 626 22.39 21.83 8.86
C LYS A 626 22.93 22.47 7.59
N SER A 627 22.23 23.46 7.03
CA SER A 627 22.65 24.15 5.82
C SER A 627 23.76 25.17 6.09
N VAL A 628 24.67 25.33 5.12
CA VAL A 628 25.64 26.42 5.08
C VAL A 628 25.27 27.34 3.94
N ASN A 629 24.87 28.57 4.25
CA ASN A 629 24.32 29.52 3.27
C ASN A 629 23.19 28.89 2.43
N HIS A 630 22.25 28.18 3.05
CA HIS A 630 21.15 27.47 2.37
C HIS A 630 21.54 26.26 1.51
N ILE A 631 22.82 25.87 1.44
CA ILE A 631 23.26 24.64 0.77
C ILE A 631 23.39 23.50 1.79
N LEU A 632 22.79 22.35 1.48
CA LEU A 632 23.01 21.08 2.19
C LEU A 632 24.04 20.25 1.41
N ASP A 633 24.89 19.49 2.11
CA ASP A 633 25.91 18.61 1.49
C ASP A 633 26.16 17.35 2.35
N PHE A 634 25.10 16.58 2.60
CA PHE A 634 25.15 15.30 3.32
C PHE A 634 24.07 14.34 2.78
N GLY A 635 24.08 13.09 3.23
CA GLY A 635 23.14 12.07 2.79
C GLY A 635 23.64 11.22 1.63
N LEU A 636 22.75 10.35 1.14
CA LEU A 636 23.04 9.32 0.13
C LEU A 636 23.06 9.88 -1.31
N GLY A 637 22.35 10.99 -1.56
CA GLY A 637 22.21 11.59 -2.89
C GLY A 637 21.43 10.70 -3.86
N ASP A 638 21.72 10.83 -5.16
CA ASP A 638 21.16 10.00 -6.24
C ASP A 638 21.63 8.52 -6.17
N TRP A 639 21.13 7.80 -5.17
CA TRP A 639 21.54 6.45 -4.81
C TRP A 639 21.41 5.48 -5.99
N TYR A 640 22.42 4.65 -6.19
CA TYR A 640 22.49 3.65 -7.27
C TYR A 640 22.45 4.23 -8.69
N ASP A 641 22.92 5.46 -8.89
CA ASP A 641 23.17 6.00 -10.22
C ASP A 641 24.16 5.13 -11.03
N LEU A 642 23.98 5.12 -12.35
CA LEU A 642 24.77 4.27 -13.25
C LEU A 642 26.06 4.99 -13.66
N GLY A 643 26.98 5.12 -12.70
CA GLY A 643 28.30 5.70 -12.90
C GLY A 643 29.41 4.71 -13.33
N PRO A 644 30.66 5.20 -13.45
CA PRO A 644 31.80 4.37 -13.87
C PRO A 644 32.26 3.34 -12.83
N ASN A 645 31.88 3.49 -11.56
CA ASN A 645 32.19 2.54 -10.48
C ASN A 645 30.95 1.71 -10.08
N SER A 646 31.14 0.80 -9.14
CA SER A 646 30.03 -0.01 -8.61
C SER A 646 28.91 0.87 -8.04
N PRO A 647 27.62 0.55 -8.31
CA PRO A 647 26.48 1.29 -7.75
C PRO A 647 26.49 1.35 -6.22
N GLY A 648 26.00 2.45 -5.67
CA GLY A 648 26.01 2.79 -4.25
C GLY A 648 25.73 4.28 -4.08
N TYR A 649 26.63 5.00 -3.39
CA TYR A 649 26.59 6.47 -3.34
C TYR A 649 26.62 7.10 -4.73
N ALA A 650 25.93 8.23 -4.88
CA ALA A 650 25.87 9.00 -6.12
C ALA A 650 27.27 9.31 -6.68
N GLN A 651 27.46 9.10 -7.98
CA GLN A 651 28.73 9.27 -8.68
C GLN A 651 28.71 10.42 -9.69
N LEU A 652 27.55 10.68 -10.29
CA LEU A 652 27.36 11.59 -11.41
C LEU A 652 26.75 12.92 -10.99
N THR A 653 25.94 12.92 -9.93
CA THR A 653 25.26 14.10 -9.41
C THR A 653 25.79 14.41 -8.02
N PRO A 654 26.28 15.63 -7.74
CA PRO A 654 26.71 15.98 -6.39
C PRO A 654 25.53 15.86 -5.43
N ARG A 655 25.73 15.18 -4.29
CA ARG A 655 24.71 15.08 -3.24
C ARG A 655 24.22 16.44 -2.75
N SER A 656 25.07 17.47 -2.79
CA SER A 656 24.66 18.83 -2.44
C SER A 656 23.60 19.42 -3.36
N LEU A 657 23.57 18.99 -4.62
CA LEU A 657 22.53 19.37 -5.57
C LEU A 657 21.19 18.73 -5.18
N THR A 658 21.15 17.41 -5.00
CA THR A 658 19.89 16.70 -4.68
C THR A 658 19.35 17.10 -3.31
N ALA A 659 20.22 17.18 -2.30
CA ALA A 659 19.88 17.58 -0.94
C ALA A 659 19.31 19.01 -0.88
N THR A 660 19.98 19.97 -1.53
CA THR A 660 19.49 21.36 -1.54
C THR A 660 18.22 21.50 -2.38
N ALA A 661 18.11 20.75 -3.48
CA ALA A 661 16.94 20.77 -4.34
C ALA A 661 15.69 20.28 -3.60
N ILE A 662 15.78 19.15 -2.89
CA ILE A 662 14.63 18.62 -2.12
C ILE A 662 14.27 19.53 -0.94
N TYR A 663 15.26 20.11 -0.27
CA TYR A 663 15.04 21.11 0.79
C TYR A 663 14.29 22.36 0.28
N TYR A 664 14.63 22.88 -0.90
CA TYR A 664 13.82 23.92 -1.54
C TYR A 664 12.39 23.48 -1.78
N TYR A 665 12.19 22.24 -2.23
CA TYR A 665 10.87 21.71 -2.52
C TYR A 665 10.01 21.60 -1.25
N ASP A 666 10.58 21.13 -0.13
CA ASP A 666 9.89 21.10 1.16
C ASP A 666 9.42 22.49 1.60
N VAL A 667 10.31 23.49 1.54
CA VAL A 667 9.99 24.88 1.92
C VAL A 667 8.90 25.46 1.00
N LYS A 668 8.97 25.16 -0.30
CA LYS A 668 7.95 25.58 -1.27
C LYS A 668 6.59 24.93 -0.96
N LEU A 669 6.56 23.64 -0.64
CA LEU A 669 5.32 22.94 -0.28
C LEU A 669 4.73 23.49 1.02
N LEU A 670 5.55 23.80 2.04
CA LEU A 670 5.08 24.47 3.25
C LEU A 670 4.42 25.82 2.97
N CYS A 671 4.95 26.60 2.01
CA CYS A 671 4.31 27.84 1.56
C CYS A 671 2.91 27.59 0.96
N GLU A 672 2.79 26.59 0.09
CA GLU A 672 1.52 26.22 -0.55
C GLU A 672 0.49 25.67 0.47
N MET A 673 0.93 24.81 1.39
CA MET A 673 0.09 24.27 2.47
C MET A 673 -0.33 25.35 3.48
N ALA A 674 0.55 26.29 3.81
CA ALA A 674 0.23 27.41 4.69
C ALA A 674 -0.90 28.26 4.09
N GLU A 675 -0.82 28.60 2.80
CA GLU A 675 -1.88 29.33 2.10
C GLU A 675 -3.20 28.54 2.12
N LEU A 676 -3.12 27.23 1.82
CA LEU A 676 -4.27 26.32 1.79
C LEU A 676 -4.99 26.20 3.14
N THR A 677 -4.25 26.32 4.25
CA THR A 677 -4.75 26.19 5.62
C THR A 677 -4.92 27.54 6.32
N ASN A 678 -4.94 28.64 5.55
CA ASN A 678 -5.14 30.03 6.02
C ASN A 678 -4.06 30.55 7.00
N LYS A 679 -2.83 30.03 6.94
CA LYS A 679 -1.65 30.44 7.71
C LYS A 679 -0.82 31.48 6.94
N LYS A 680 -1.36 32.70 6.79
CA LYS A 680 -0.83 33.71 5.85
C LYS A 680 0.58 34.22 6.17
N GLU A 681 0.93 34.34 7.45
CA GLU A 681 2.26 34.82 7.85
C GLU A 681 3.33 33.76 7.55
N GLU A 682 3.01 32.50 7.84
CA GLU A 682 3.84 31.33 7.53
C GLU A 682 4.01 31.16 6.02
N SER A 683 2.94 31.32 5.23
CA SER A 683 3.02 31.27 3.77
C SER A 683 4.01 32.29 3.23
N LYS A 684 3.92 33.54 3.71
CA LYS A 684 4.88 34.60 3.34
C LYS A 684 6.32 34.22 3.73
N TYR A 685 6.52 33.77 4.97
CA TYR A 685 7.84 33.39 5.49
C TYR A 685 8.49 32.28 4.66
N TYR A 686 7.76 31.18 4.42
CA TYR A 686 8.27 30.07 3.61
C TYR A 686 8.44 30.47 2.14
N GLY A 687 7.60 31.34 1.60
CA GLY A 687 7.77 31.89 0.25
C GLY A 687 9.07 32.70 0.10
N ASP A 688 9.36 33.59 1.05
CA ASP A 688 10.60 34.39 1.06
C ASP A 688 11.83 33.48 1.20
N TRP A 689 11.78 32.49 2.10
CA TRP A 689 12.85 31.52 2.31
C TRP A 689 13.09 30.61 1.08
N ALA A 690 12.03 30.10 0.44
CA ALA A 690 12.17 29.31 -0.79
C ALA A 690 12.86 30.12 -1.90
N ASN A 691 12.54 31.42 -2.02
CA ASN A 691 13.18 32.30 -2.99
C ASN A 691 14.68 32.50 -2.70
N GLU A 692 15.08 32.63 -1.43
CA GLU A 692 16.49 32.71 -1.03
C GLU A 692 17.25 31.42 -1.40
N ILE A 693 16.69 30.25 -1.08
CA ILE A 693 17.30 28.96 -1.46
C ILE A 693 17.45 28.87 -2.99
N LYS A 694 16.40 29.22 -3.76
CA LYS A 694 16.44 29.19 -5.23
C LYS A 694 17.54 30.09 -5.80
N GLN A 695 17.71 31.29 -5.28
CA GLN A 695 18.76 32.22 -5.72
C GLN A 695 20.15 31.65 -5.44
N VAL A 696 20.39 31.14 -4.23
CA VAL A 696 21.68 30.53 -3.89
C VAL A 696 21.93 29.28 -4.74
N PHE A 697 20.94 28.41 -4.88
CA PHE A 697 21.02 27.19 -5.67
C PHE A 697 21.43 27.49 -7.12
N ASN A 698 20.73 28.42 -7.78
CA ASN A 698 21.05 28.80 -9.15
C ASN A 698 22.44 29.47 -9.25
N SER A 699 22.84 30.30 -8.29
CA SER A 699 24.18 30.88 -8.29
C SER A 699 25.30 29.86 -8.09
N THR A 700 25.00 28.72 -7.45
CA THR A 700 25.97 27.66 -7.13
C THR A 700 26.06 26.62 -8.24
N PHE A 701 24.91 26.22 -8.80
CA PHE A 701 24.84 25.05 -9.68
C PHE A 701 24.50 25.39 -11.14
N PHE A 702 23.96 26.57 -11.46
CA PHE A 702 23.55 26.88 -12.84
C PHE A 702 24.59 27.70 -13.60
N ASP A 703 24.98 27.21 -14.78
CA ASP A 703 25.76 27.98 -15.75
C ASP A 703 24.83 28.61 -16.79
N ALA A 704 24.75 29.94 -16.78
CA ALA A 704 23.87 30.71 -17.67
C ALA A 704 24.33 30.75 -19.14
N GLU A 705 25.61 30.49 -19.43
CA GLU A 705 26.15 30.45 -20.79
C GLU A 705 25.80 29.13 -21.47
N THR A 706 25.99 28.02 -20.75
CA THR A 706 25.73 26.67 -21.28
C THR A 706 24.31 26.18 -21.02
N ASN A 707 23.58 26.81 -20.10
CA ASN A 707 22.29 26.36 -19.57
C ASN A 707 22.36 24.93 -18.96
N ILE A 708 23.50 24.59 -18.35
CA ILE A 708 23.75 23.31 -17.69
C ILE A 708 23.74 23.52 -16.18
N TYR A 709 23.14 22.57 -15.46
CA TYR A 709 23.29 22.47 -14.01
C TYR A 709 24.43 21.49 -13.67
N SER A 710 25.37 21.95 -12.85
CA SER A 710 26.49 21.19 -12.28
C SER A 710 27.21 20.30 -13.31
N THR A 711 27.09 18.97 -13.18
CA THR A 711 27.80 17.99 -14.01
C THR A 711 27.11 17.76 -15.35
N GLY A 712 25.88 18.26 -15.55
CA GLY A 712 25.06 17.96 -16.72
C GLY A 712 24.50 16.53 -16.76
N SER A 713 24.59 15.78 -15.65
CA SER A 713 23.94 14.48 -15.52
C SER A 713 22.42 14.59 -15.72
N GLN A 714 21.76 13.47 -16.01
CA GLN A 714 20.30 13.42 -16.15
C GLN A 714 19.60 14.02 -14.92
N THR A 715 20.01 13.60 -13.72
CA THR A 715 19.46 14.08 -12.45
C THR A 715 19.75 15.55 -12.18
N ALA A 716 21.00 16.00 -12.42
CA ALA A 716 21.40 17.38 -12.18
C ALA A 716 20.58 18.38 -12.98
N ILE A 717 20.09 17.99 -14.16
CA ILE A 717 19.25 18.84 -15.01
C ILE A 717 17.75 18.61 -14.74
N ALA A 718 17.31 17.36 -14.60
CA ALA A 718 15.90 17.01 -14.52
C ALA A 718 15.26 17.44 -13.19
N MET A 719 15.96 17.27 -12.06
CA MET A 719 15.38 17.58 -10.74
C MET A 719 15.07 19.08 -10.58
N PRO A 720 15.99 20.03 -10.88
CA PRO A 720 15.67 21.46 -10.83
C PRO A 720 14.52 21.89 -11.76
N LEU A 721 14.39 21.25 -12.93
CA LEU A 721 13.32 21.52 -13.89
C LEU A 721 11.94 21.18 -13.30
N VAL A 722 11.81 20.01 -12.67
CA VAL A 722 10.53 19.49 -12.18
C VAL A 722 10.07 20.24 -10.93
N ILE A 723 10.96 20.48 -9.98
CA ILE A 723 10.57 21.08 -8.68
C ILE A 723 10.44 22.61 -8.73
N GLY A 724 10.88 23.24 -9.83
CA GLY A 724 10.69 24.67 -10.10
C GLY A 724 11.85 25.58 -9.69
N LEU A 725 13.08 25.04 -9.62
CA LEU A 725 14.30 25.83 -9.40
C LEU A 725 14.77 26.56 -10.65
N VAL A 726 14.46 26.04 -11.84
CA VAL A 726 14.78 26.72 -13.10
C VAL A 726 13.88 27.95 -13.28
N ASP A 727 14.50 29.09 -13.62
CA ASP A 727 13.76 30.30 -13.96
C ASP A 727 12.90 30.11 -15.20
N ASP A 728 11.69 30.67 -15.21
CA ASP A 728 10.70 30.44 -16.29
C ASP A 728 11.26 30.75 -17.68
N ALA A 729 12.05 31.83 -17.80
CA ALA A 729 12.69 32.24 -19.06
C ALA A 729 13.77 31.27 -19.58
N LYS A 730 14.25 30.34 -18.73
CA LYS A 730 15.30 29.37 -19.04
C LYS A 730 14.80 27.94 -19.17
N LYS A 731 13.55 27.64 -18.76
CA LYS A 731 12.98 26.28 -18.78
C LYS A 731 13.16 25.56 -20.12
N ASP A 732 12.79 26.19 -21.24
CA ASP A 732 12.92 25.58 -22.57
C ASP A 732 14.38 25.32 -22.96
N ALA A 733 15.29 26.23 -22.61
CA ALA A 733 16.71 26.09 -22.91
C ALA A 733 17.35 24.94 -22.11
N VAL A 734 17.04 24.86 -20.81
CA VAL A 734 17.53 23.80 -19.92
C VAL A 734 16.92 22.45 -20.30
N PHE A 735 15.63 22.41 -20.64
CA PHE A 735 15.00 21.18 -21.14
C PHE A 735 15.66 20.70 -22.45
N LYS A 736 15.96 21.61 -23.37
CA LYS A 736 16.71 21.26 -24.59
C LYS A 736 18.09 20.68 -24.26
N THR A 737 18.80 21.23 -23.27
CA THR A 737 20.07 20.70 -22.78
C THR A 737 19.92 19.27 -22.24
N LEU A 738 18.86 18.96 -21.49
CA LEU A 738 18.56 17.59 -21.05
C LEU A 738 18.44 16.63 -22.24
N ILE A 739 17.66 17.00 -23.26
CA ILE A 739 17.48 16.20 -24.48
C ILE A 739 18.83 15.97 -25.20
N VAL A 740 19.66 17.00 -25.30
CA VAL A 740 21.00 16.89 -25.92
C VAL A 740 21.90 15.97 -25.08
N SER A 741 21.90 16.11 -23.75
CA SER A 741 22.70 15.26 -22.84
C SER A 741 22.35 13.78 -23.02
N ILE A 742 21.06 13.43 -23.01
CA ILE A 742 20.59 12.05 -23.19
C ILE A 742 20.99 11.49 -24.57
N ASN A 743 20.78 12.26 -25.63
CA ASN A 743 21.12 11.79 -26.99
C ASN A 743 22.63 11.59 -27.18
N ASN A 744 23.46 12.45 -26.59
CA ASN A 744 24.91 12.30 -26.62
C ASN A 744 25.39 11.09 -25.79
N GLY A 745 24.67 10.74 -24.72
CA GLY A 745 24.92 9.56 -23.88
C GLY A 745 24.31 8.26 -24.41
N ASN A 746 24.10 8.15 -25.73
CA ASN A 746 23.52 6.96 -26.39
C ASN A 746 22.15 6.53 -25.82
N LYS A 747 21.44 7.47 -25.16
CA LYS A 747 20.15 7.25 -24.49
C LYS A 747 20.21 6.21 -23.37
N ASP A 748 21.38 6.03 -22.75
CA ASP A 748 21.55 5.13 -21.62
C ASP A 748 20.91 5.73 -20.35
N LEU A 749 20.44 4.87 -19.44
CA LEU A 749 19.98 5.30 -18.12
C LEU A 749 21.20 5.63 -17.26
N THR A 750 21.22 6.82 -16.67
CA THR A 750 22.30 7.23 -15.74
C THR A 750 21.79 7.59 -14.36
N ALA A 751 20.54 8.05 -14.24
CA ALA A 751 19.95 8.43 -12.98
C ALA A 751 19.72 7.22 -12.04
N GLY A 752 19.91 7.46 -10.75
CA GLY A 752 19.63 6.52 -9.67
C GLY A 752 18.17 6.62 -9.19
N ASP A 753 17.96 6.17 -7.97
CA ASP A 753 16.67 6.17 -7.27
C ASP A 753 16.04 7.56 -7.22
N ILE A 754 16.77 8.55 -6.70
CA ILE A 754 16.24 9.91 -6.57
C ILE A 754 15.97 10.52 -7.95
N GLY A 755 16.96 10.45 -8.83
CA GLY A 755 16.97 11.20 -10.07
C GLY A 755 16.07 10.64 -11.15
N PHE A 756 15.85 9.32 -11.18
CA PHE A 756 15.09 8.71 -12.27
C PHE A 756 13.61 9.10 -12.22
N HIS A 757 13.03 9.30 -11.03
CA HIS A 757 11.71 9.90 -10.85
C HIS A 757 11.60 11.26 -11.58
N TYR A 758 12.53 12.17 -11.30
CA TYR A 758 12.51 13.50 -11.90
C TYR A 758 12.85 13.49 -13.39
N LEU A 759 13.69 12.56 -13.85
CA LEU A 759 13.96 12.37 -15.28
C LEU A 759 12.69 11.99 -16.05
N VAL A 760 11.94 11.01 -15.53
CA VAL A 760 10.65 10.59 -16.12
C VAL A 760 9.67 11.77 -16.17
N LYS A 761 9.50 12.48 -15.05
CA LYS A 761 8.63 13.66 -14.99
C LYS A 761 9.06 14.79 -15.93
N ALA A 762 10.35 15.10 -16.01
CA ALA A 762 10.86 16.16 -16.88
C ALA A 762 10.57 15.87 -18.36
N LEU A 763 10.83 14.63 -18.80
CA LEU A 763 10.60 14.21 -20.18
C LEU A 763 9.11 14.12 -20.50
N GLN A 764 8.28 13.64 -19.57
CA GLN A 764 6.82 13.65 -19.72
C GLN A 764 6.27 15.07 -19.84
N ASN A 765 6.61 15.97 -18.91
CA ASN A 765 6.13 17.35 -18.89
C ASN A 765 6.56 18.14 -20.14
N GLY A 766 7.74 17.82 -20.68
CA GLY A 766 8.27 18.40 -21.91
C GLY A 766 7.78 17.75 -23.21
N ASP A 767 6.80 16.84 -23.15
CA ASP A 767 6.23 16.10 -24.30
C ASP A 767 7.26 15.28 -25.09
N ALA A 768 8.29 14.75 -24.41
CA ALA A 768 9.37 13.95 -24.98
C ALA A 768 9.16 12.43 -24.84
N GLY A 769 7.91 11.98 -24.97
CA GLY A 769 7.54 10.55 -24.83
C GLY A 769 8.30 9.61 -25.77
N ASN A 770 8.67 10.06 -26.98
CA ASN A 770 9.53 9.27 -27.88
C ASN A 770 10.93 9.01 -27.32
N LEU A 771 11.50 9.97 -26.57
CA LEU A 771 12.80 9.76 -25.95
C LEU A 771 12.69 8.79 -24.77
N LEU A 772 11.63 8.90 -23.95
CA LEU A 772 11.33 7.92 -22.91
C LEU A 772 11.16 6.52 -23.48
N PHE A 773 10.46 6.39 -24.61
CA PHE A 773 10.36 5.15 -25.37
C PHE A 773 11.74 4.64 -25.75
N ASP A 774 12.55 5.42 -26.48
CA ASP A 774 13.86 4.98 -26.96
C ASP A 774 14.83 4.55 -25.85
N MET A 775 14.80 5.23 -24.70
CA MET A 775 15.64 4.90 -23.54
C MET A 775 15.26 3.54 -22.92
N ASN A 776 13.96 3.21 -22.89
CA ASN A 776 13.43 2.08 -22.13
C ASN A 776 12.97 0.89 -23.00
N ALA A 777 12.78 1.08 -24.31
CA ALA A 777 12.33 0.08 -25.26
C ALA A 777 13.49 -0.78 -25.81
N ARG A 778 14.40 -1.20 -24.92
CA ARG A 778 15.63 -1.94 -25.28
C ARG A 778 16.09 -2.86 -24.15
N ASP A 779 16.97 -3.80 -24.47
CA ASP A 779 17.46 -4.84 -23.55
C ASP A 779 18.98 -5.09 -23.64
N ASP A 780 19.71 -4.24 -24.37
CA ASP A 780 21.13 -4.36 -24.66
C ASP A 780 22.02 -3.59 -23.67
N VAL A 781 21.43 -2.70 -22.87
CA VAL A 781 22.09 -1.90 -21.82
C VAL A 781 21.35 -2.04 -20.49
N PRO A 782 21.99 -1.82 -19.33
CA PRO A 782 21.33 -1.85 -18.02
C PRO A 782 20.05 -1.00 -18.00
N GLY A 783 18.96 -1.60 -17.53
CA GLY A 783 17.60 -1.07 -17.68
C GLY A 783 16.56 -2.18 -17.56
N TYR A 784 15.27 -1.86 -17.67
CA TYR A 784 14.21 -2.83 -17.42
C TYR A 784 14.23 -4.05 -18.36
N GLY A 785 14.42 -3.84 -19.67
CA GLY A 785 14.51 -4.92 -20.63
C GLY A 785 15.71 -5.85 -20.36
N PHE A 786 16.83 -5.29 -19.89
CA PHE A 786 18.00 -6.06 -19.50
C PHE A 786 17.76 -6.92 -18.25
N GLN A 787 17.04 -6.39 -17.25
CA GLN A 787 16.63 -7.17 -16.08
C GLN A 787 15.73 -8.36 -16.49
N LEU A 788 14.73 -8.12 -17.34
CA LEU A 788 13.86 -9.17 -17.89
C LEU A 788 14.66 -10.22 -18.68
N LYS A 789 15.63 -9.79 -19.50
CA LYS A 789 16.53 -10.68 -20.26
C LYS A 789 17.38 -11.57 -19.35
N LYS A 790 17.72 -11.09 -18.16
CA LYS A 790 18.39 -11.86 -17.10
C LYS A 790 17.44 -12.76 -16.29
N GLY A 791 16.15 -12.77 -16.60
CA GLY A 791 15.16 -13.64 -15.96
C GLY A 791 14.52 -13.06 -14.69
N ALA A 792 14.67 -11.75 -14.44
CA ALA A 792 14.01 -11.09 -13.33
C ALA A 792 12.48 -11.10 -13.51
N THR A 793 11.76 -11.38 -12.42
CA THR A 793 10.29 -11.43 -12.37
C THR A 793 9.69 -10.46 -11.35
N ALA A 794 10.54 -9.85 -10.53
CA ALA A 794 10.28 -8.63 -9.78
C ALA A 794 11.44 -7.65 -10.04
N LEU A 795 11.18 -6.35 -9.94
CA LEU A 795 12.20 -5.32 -10.17
C LEU A 795 13.40 -5.51 -9.22
N THR A 796 14.62 -5.34 -9.74
CA THR A 796 15.85 -5.49 -8.94
C THR A 796 16.36 -4.14 -8.44
N GLU A 797 17.16 -4.15 -7.37
CA GLU A 797 17.75 -2.94 -6.77
C GLU A 797 18.76 -2.23 -7.69
N SER A 798 19.27 -2.89 -8.72
CA SER A 798 20.28 -2.30 -9.61
C SER A 798 19.87 -2.42 -11.07
N TRP A 799 20.14 -1.40 -11.87
CA TRP A 799 19.91 -1.44 -13.32
C TRP A 799 20.58 -2.64 -14.01
N GLN A 800 21.75 -3.08 -13.50
CA GLN A 800 22.51 -4.20 -14.03
C GLN A 800 22.01 -5.59 -13.57
N ALA A 801 20.95 -5.67 -12.74
CA ALA A 801 20.51 -6.90 -12.06
C ALA A 801 21.69 -7.68 -11.47
N LEU A 802 22.34 -7.08 -10.48
CA LEU A 802 23.46 -7.68 -9.77
C LEU A 802 22.97 -8.80 -8.84
N GLU A 803 23.68 -9.93 -8.80
CA GLU A 803 23.32 -11.10 -8.00
C GLU A 803 23.61 -10.93 -6.49
N ARG A 804 24.36 -9.89 -6.13
CA ARG A 804 24.81 -9.60 -4.76
C ARG A 804 23.94 -8.58 -4.01
N VAL A 805 22.87 -8.11 -4.64
CA VAL A 805 21.93 -7.11 -4.13
C VAL A 805 20.50 -7.66 -4.25
N SER A 806 19.49 -6.90 -3.83
CA SER A 806 18.10 -7.36 -3.87
C SER A 806 17.61 -7.55 -5.32
N ASN A 807 16.92 -8.66 -5.57
CA ASN A 807 16.23 -8.93 -6.83
C ASN A 807 14.70 -8.79 -6.69
N ASN A 808 14.27 -8.04 -5.67
CA ASN A 808 12.90 -7.59 -5.43
C ASN A 808 12.94 -6.27 -4.64
N HIS A 809 13.03 -5.15 -5.35
CA HIS A 809 13.15 -3.80 -4.83
C HIS A 809 12.39 -2.83 -5.75
N LEU A 810 11.52 -1.98 -5.19
CA LEU A 810 10.62 -1.16 -6.03
C LEU A 810 11.19 0.21 -6.43
N MET A 811 12.27 0.65 -5.79
CA MET A 811 12.80 2.03 -5.91
C MET A 811 13.02 2.49 -7.36
N LEU A 812 13.53 1.66 -8.27
CA LEU A 812 13.78 2.06 -9.67
C LEU A 812 12.52 2.03 -10.57
N GLY A 813 11.31 1.89 -10.01
CA GLY A 813 10.08 1.62 -10.76
C GLY A 813 9.40 2.84 -11.41
N HIS A 814 10.04 4.01 -11.41
CA HIS A 814 9.37 5.29 -11.72
C HIS A 814 8.79 5.41 -13.15
N ILE A 815 9.24 4.61 -14.13
CA ILE A 815 8.67 4.62 -15.49
C ILE A 815 7.18 4.29 -15.49
N MET A 816 6.68 3.60 -14.46
CA MET A 816 5.26 3.29 -14.29
C MET A 816 4.41 4.56 -14.24
N GLU A 817 4.91 5.67 -13.71
CA GLU A 817 4.17 6.94 -13.76
C GLU A 817 3.95 7.43 -15.19
N TRP A 818 4.91 7.18 -16.08
CA TRP A 818 4.75 7.48 -17.50
C TRP A 818 3.81 6.51 -18.20
N PHE A 819 3.70 5.25 -17.76
CA PHE A 819 2.69 4.34 -18.31
C PHE A 819 1.27 4.87 -18.06
N TYR A 820 0.98 5.34 -16.85
CA TYR A 820 -0.35 5.87 -16.51
C TYR A 820 -0.57 7.31 -16.99
N GLY A 821 0.33 8.23 -16.64
CA GLY A 821 0.18 9.67 -16.92
C GLY A 821 0.69 10.11 -18.29
N GLY A 822 1.62 9.36 -18.89
CA GLY A 822 2.19 9.62 -20.21
C GLY A 822 1.46 8.85 -21.32
N LEU A 823 1.71 7.53 -21.43
CA LEU A 823 1.07 6.67 -22.43
C LEU A 823 -0.44 6.62 -22.26
N GLY A 824 -0.94 6.32 -21.05
CA GLY A 824 -2.36 6.39 -20.72
C GLY A 824 -2.90 7.82 -20.70
N GLY A 825 -2.05 8.79 -20.38
CA GLY A 825 -2.43 10.21 -20.36
C GLY A 825 -3.29 10.62 -19.17
N ILE A 826 -3.47 9.77 -18.16
CA ILE A 826 -4.36 10.06 -17.01
C ILE A 826 -3.57 10.84 -15.96
N GLU A 827 -3.90 12.10 -15.77
CA GLU A 827 -3.40 12.97 -14.71
C GLU A 827 -4.56 13.82 -14.16
N GLN A 828 -4.25 14.77 -13.27
CA GLN A 828 -5.17 15.85 -12.89
C GLN A 828 -4.57 17.19 -13.27
N THR A 829 -5.40 18.23 -13.48
CA THR A 829 -4.88 19.58 -13.76
C THR A 829 -4.19 20.15 -12.53
N ASP A 830 -3.30 21.14 -12.69
CA ASP A 830 -2.44 21.63 -11.59
C ASP A 830 -3.25 22.10 -10.36
N ASN A 831 -4.40 22.73 -10.59
CA ASN A 831 -5.30 23.23 -9.54
C ASN A 831 -6.34 22.21 -9.08
N SER A 832 -6.42 21.05 -9.73
CA SER A 832 -7.37 19.99 -9.38
C SER A 832 -6.96 19.29 -8.10
N ILE A 833 -7.96 18.86 -7.33
CA ILE A 833 -7.81 18.08 -6.11
C ILE A 833 -8.61 16.80 -6.28
N ALA A 834 -8.03 15.68 -5.90
CA ALA A 834 -8.68 14.38 -5.95
C ALA A 834 -9.26 14.03 -7.34
N TYR A 835 -8.62 14.49 -8.42
CA TYR A 835 -9.09 14.29 -9.79
C TYR A 835 -10.50 14.86 -10.08
N LYS A 836 -10.92 15.92 -9.36
CA LYS A 836 -12.16 16.65 -9.65
C LYS A 836 -12.15 17.26 -11.06
N GLU A 837 -11.01 17.77 -11.50
CA GLU A 837 -10.70 18.07 -12.90
C GLU A 837 -9.54 17.18 -13.39
N VAL A 838 -9.88 16.25 -14.27
CA VAL A 838 -8.96 15.27 -14.86
C VAL A 838 -8.22 15.91 -16.04
N LYS A 839 -6.96 15.56 -16.23
CA LYS A 839 -6.21 15.85 -17.45
C LYS A 839 -6.05 14.53 -18.22
N ILE A 840 -6.51 14.50 -19.47
CA ILE A 840 -6.33 13.35 -20.36
C ILE A 840 -5.41 13.78 -21.49
N ALA A 841 -4.12 13.44 -21.42
CA ALA A 841 -3.10 13.89 -22.35
C ALA A 841 -2.14 12.78 -22.79
N PRO A 842 -2.61 11.76 -23.53
CA PRO A 842 -1.78 10.63 -23.93
C PRO A 842 -0.61 11.06 -24.83
N GLN A 843 0.55 10.44 -24.61
CA GLN A 843 1.76 10.59 -25.41
C GLN A 843 1.92 9.39 -26.33
N PHE A 844 1.70 9.61 -27.62
CA PHE A 844 1.92 8.58 -28.63
C PHE A 844 3.43 8.46 -28.90
N ALA A 845 4.01 7.31 -28.61
CA ALA A 845 5.47 7.13 -28.61
C ALA A 845 5.90 5.84 -29.33
N GLY A 846 7.03 5.94 -30.03
CA GLY A 846 7.66 4.82 -30.72
C GLY A 846 6.74 4.16 -31.75
N ASN A 847 6.67 2.83 -31.70
CA ASN A 847 5.81 2.00 -32.53
C ASN A 847 4.58 1.47 -31.79
N ILE A 848 4.16 2.12 -30.70
CA ILE A 848 2.96 1.75 -29.95
C ILE A 848 1.73 2.15 -30.78
N SER A 849 0.88 1.19 -31.11
CA SER A 849 -0.36 1.40 -31.86
C SER A 849 -1.59 1.49 -30.97
N SER A 850 -1.55 0.96 -29.74
CA SER A 850 -2.66 1.13 -28.79
C SER A 850 -2.22 1.10 -27.32
N THR A 851 -3.00 1.76 -26.48
CA THR A 851 -2.92 1.69 -25.02
C THR A 851 -4.32 1.75 -24.42
N GLU A 852 -4.54 1.00 -23.34
CA GLU A 852 -5.72 1.06 -22.50
C GLU A 852 -5.29 1.25 -21.04
N THR A 853 -5.80 2.30 -20.40
CA THR A 853 -5.45 2.63 -19.02
C THR A 853 -6.71 3.06 -18.27
N SER A 854 -6.83 2.62 -17.01
CA SER A 854 -7.88 3.09 -16.11
C SER A 854 -7.34 3.34 -14.71
N TYR A 855 -7.99 4.24 -13.99
CA TYR A 855 -7.69 4.58 -12.60
C TYR A 855 -8.99 4.90 -11.84
N GLU A 856 -9.19 4.27 -10.69
CA GLU A 856 -10.33 4.48 -9.79
C GLU A 856 -10.01 5.62 -8.84
N SER A 857 -10.44 6.83 -9.21
CA SER A 857 -10.30 8.03 -8.39
C SER A 857 -11.31 8.07 -7.24
N PRO A 858 -11.18 9.01 -6.28
CA PRO A 858 -12.19 9.22 -5.23
C PRO A 858 -13.62 9.48 -5.77
N TYR A 859 -13.76 9.96 -7.00
CA TYR A 859 -15.07 10.19 -7.64
C TYR A 859 -15.57 9.01 -8.49
N GLY A 860 -14.68 8.06 -8.83
CA GLY A 860 -14.98 6.92 -9.69
C GLY A 860 -13.92 6.67 -10.77
N THR A 861 -14.22 5.71 -11.64
CA THR A 861 -13.30 5.26 -12.70
C THR A 861 -13.06 6.36 -13.74
N ILE A 862 -11.79 6.64 -14.01
CA ILE A 862 -11.30 7.41 -15.14
C ILE A 862 -10.71 6.41 -16.14
N LYS A 863 -11.07 6.53 -17.43
CA LYS A 863 -10.52 5.68 -18.49
C LYS A 863 -9.93 6.53 -19.62
N SER A 864 -8.80 6.07 -20.14
CA SER A 864 -8.19 6.59 -21.37
C SER A 864 -7.70 5.41 -22.20
N ALA A 865 -8.25 5.24 -23.40
CA ALA A 865 -7.86 4.17 -24.31
C ALA A 865 -7.76 4.70 -25.73
N TRP A 866 -6.57 4.60 -26.33
CA TRP A 866 -6.32 5.09 -27.68
C TRP A 866 -5.83 4.00 -28.61
N ASN A 867 -6.13 4.16 -29.89
CA ASN A 867 -5.72 3.27 -30.96
C ASN A 867 -5.39 4.08 -32.22
N ILE A 868 -4.28 3.74 -32.87
CA ILE A 868 -3.79 4.40 -34.07
C ILE A 868 -3.69 3.37 -35.19
N THR A 869 -4.34 3.66 -36.30
CA THR A 869 -4.24 2.90 -37.56
C THR A 869 -3.69 3.79 -38.67
N GLU A 870 -3.48 3.24 -39.87
CA GLU A 870 -3.05 4.03 -41.04
C GLU A 870 -4.05 5.12 -41.45
N HIS A 871 -5.32 5.00 -41.05
CA HIS A 871 -6.41 5.86 -41.53
C HIS A 871 -7.09 6.68 -40.45
N GLN A 872 -6.87 6.36 -39.18
CA GLN A 872 -7.61 6.93 -38.08
C GLN A 872 -6.82 6.91 -36.78
N THR A 873 -6.92 8.00 -36.01
CA THR A 873 -6.55 8.05 -34.60
C THR A 873 -7.82 8.10 -33.77
N GLU A 874 -7.97 7.20 -32.80
CA GLU A 874 -9.12 7.14 -31.89
C GLU A 874 -8.66 7.28 -30.43
N LEU A 875 -9.43 8.02 -29.63
CA LEU A 875 -9.27 8.14 -28.18
C LEU A 875 -10.64 8.02 -27.48
N ASN A 876 -10.80 6.99 -26.66
CA ASN A 876 -11.95 6.74 -25.79
C ASN A 876 -11.64 7.22 -24.37
N VAL A 877 -12.54 8.05 -23.82
CA VAL A 877 -12.39 8.68 -22.50
C VAL A 877 -13.64 8.43 -21.66
N SER A 878 -13.45 7.99 -20.41
CA SER A 878 -14.50 7.95 -19.39
C SER A 878 -14.14 8.90 -18.26
N VAL A 879 -15.09 9.75 -17.88
CA VAL A 879 -14.96 10.72 -16.80
C VAL A 879 -16.06 10.45 -15.75
N PRO A 880 -15.71 10.28 -14.45
CA PRO A 880 -16.70 9.96 -13.43
C PRO A 880 -17.68 11.12 -13.20
N VAL A 881 -18.89 10.79 -12.73
CA VAL A 881 -19.91 11.79 -12.35
C VAL A 881 -19.33 12.72 -11.28
N ASN A 882 -19.72 14.00 -11.35
CA ASN A 882 -19.25 15.06 -10.46
C ASN A 882 -17.80 15.51 -10.69
N SER A 883 -17.14 15.01 -11.74
CA SER A 883 -15.85 15.48 -12.24
C SER A 883 -15.95 16.00 -13.69
N THR A 884 -14.92 16.73 -14.13
CA THR A 884 -14.73 17.18 -15.52
C THR A 884 -13.37 16.75 -16.04
N ALA A 885 -13.15 16.80 -17.36
CA ALA A 885 -11.83 16.54 -17.94
C ALA A 885 -11.40 17.59 -18.97
N VAL A 886 -10.09 17.85 -19.04
CA VAL A 886 -9.42 18.54 -20.14
C VAL A 886 -8.64 17.51 -20.95
N VAL A 887 -9.14 17.25 -22.17
CA VAL A 887 -8.60 16.27 -23.11
C VAL A 887 -7.68 16.96 -24.11
N TYR A 888 -6.49 16.42 -24.29
CA TYR A 888 -5.49 16.84 -25.28
C TYR A 888 -5.42 15.78 -26.37
N PHE A 889 -6.03 16.07 -27.52
CA PHE A 889 -6.11 15.12 -28.63
C PHE A 889 -5.22 15.57 -29.81
N PRO A 890 -4.40 14.71 -30.43
CA PRO A 890 -3.50 15.14 -31.51
C PRO A 890 -4.23 15.59 -32.78
N ALA A 891 -4.24 16.90 -33.01
CA ALA A 891 -4.91 17.52 -34.15
C ALA A 891 -4.40 18.94 -34.40
N ASP A 892 -4.30 19.30 -35.69
CA ASP A 892 -4.09 20.68 -36.14
C ASP A 892 -5.43 21.37 -36.42
N LYS A 893 -5.42 22.70 -36.53
CA LYS A 893 -6.62 23.51 -36.84
C LYS A 893 -7.33 23.15 -38.17
N LYS A 894 -6.62 22.49 -39.09
CA LYS A 894 -7.15 22.03 -40.39
C LYS A 894 -7.82 20.66 -40.33
N ASP A 895 -7.59 19.90 -39.25
CA ASP A 895 -8.06 18.53 -39.13
C ASP A 895 -9.54 18.52 -38.79
N THR A 896 -10.29 17.56 -39.37
CA THR A 896 -11.69 17.33 -38.97
C THR A 896 -11.70 16.37 -37.80
N ILE A 897 -12.23 16.81 -36.67
CA ILE A 897 -12.32 16.00 -35.45
C ILE A 897 -13.78 15.65 -35.22
N LEU A 898 -14.03 14.37 -34.99
CA LEU A 898 -15.36 13.87 -34.66
C LEU A 898 -15.39 13.42 -33.20
N GLU A 899 -16.53 13.63 -32.55
CA GLU A 899 -16.90 13.02 -31.29
C GLU A 899 -18.14 12.14 -31.52
N ASN A 900 -18.02 10.84 -31.23
CA ASN A 900 -19.05 9.83 -31.56
C ASN A 900 -19.55 9.93 -33.02
N GLY A 901 -18.66 10.27 -33.94
CA GLY A 901 -18.97 10.43 -35.38
C GLY A 901 -19.58 11.78 -35.78
N ASN A 902 -19.83 12.71 -34.85
CA ASN A 902 -20.32 14.05 -35.15
C ASN A 902 -19.22 15.10 -35.02
N SER A 903 -19.29 16.21 -35.76
CA SER A 903 -18.30 17.29 -35.61
C SER A 903 -18.33 17.88 -34.19
N ILE A 904 -17.16 18.03 -33.59
CA ILE A 904 -17.01 18.61 -32.24
C ILE A 904 -17.59 20.03 -32.14
N ASP A 905 -17.59 20.80 -33.23
CA ASP A 905 -18.12 22.17 -33.28
C ASP A 905 -19.64 22.25 -33.08
N THR A 906 -20.33 21.12 -33.21
CA THR A 906 -21.79 21.01 -33.08
C THR A 906 -22.25 20.41 -31.76
N SER A 907 -21.32 19.90 -30.94
CA SER A 907 -21.63 19.25 -29.67
C SER A 907 -21.86 20.27 -28.56
N LYS A 908 -22.93 20.09 -27.77
CA LYS A 908 -23.27 20.99 -26.64
C LYS A 908 -22.52 20.64 -25.36
N ASP A 909 -21.98 19.42 -25.28
CA ASP A 909 -21.31 18.88 -24.08
C ASP A 909 -19.79 19.08 -24.13
N ILE A 910 -19.30 19.84 -25.12
CA ILE A 910 -17.89 19.98 -25.48
C ILE A 910 -17.56 21.47 -25.60
N GLU A 911 -16.48 21.88 -24.94
CA GLU A 911 -15.91 23.21 -25.08
C GLU A 911 -14.50 23.11 -25.67
N VAL A 912 -14.26 23.71 -26.83
CA VAL A 912 -12.93 23.76 -27.46
C VAL A 912 -12.14 24.94 -26.88
N LEU A 913 -11.09 24.64 -26.11
CA LEU A 913 -10.25 25.64 -25.45
C LEU A 913 -9.13 26.19 -26.35
N GLY A 914 -8.86 25.52 -27.48
CA GLY A 914 -7.89 25.97 -28.47
C GLY A 914 -6.93 24.87 -28.94
N TYR A 915 -5.88 25.27 -29.63
CA TYR A 915 -4.83 24.38 -30.15
C TYR A 915 -3.47 24.78 -29.56
N GLU A 916 -2.71 23.79 -29.12
CA GLU A 916 -1.40 23.99 -28.51
C GLU A 916 -0.48 22.82 -28.90
N LYS A 917 0.71 23.14 -29.44
CA LYS A 917 1.76 22.14 -29.76
C LYS A 917 1.25 20.92 -30.56
N GLY A 918 0.40 21.15 -31.58
CA GLY A 918 -0.15 20.08 -32.44
C GLY A 918 -1.26 19.24 -31.80
N LYS A 919 -1.83 19.71 -30.68
CA LYS A 919 -2.96 19.08 -29.99
C LYS A 919 -4.12 20.06 -29.88
N ILE A 920 -5.35 19.57 -30.03
CA ILE A 920 -6.56 20.31 -29.62
C ILE A 920 -6.81 20.08 -28.13
N LYS A 921 -7.24 21.13 -27.43
CA LYS A 921 -7.64 21.10 -26.02
C LYS A 921 -9.16 21.17 -25.92
N ILE A 922 -9.75 20.17 -25.31
CA ILE A 922 -11.20 19.98 -25.26
C ILE A 922 -11.62 19.80 -23.79
N LYS A 923 -12.55 20.62 -23.30
CA LYS A 923 -13.16 20.44 -21.98
C LYS A 923 -14.48 19.69 -22.12
N VAL A 924 -14.66 18.68 -21.28
CA VAL A 924 -15.86 17.83 -21.22
C VAL A 924 -16.30 17.61 -19.78
N GLY A 925 -17.58 17.35 -19.58
CA GLY A 925 -18.14 16.91 -18.30
C GLY A 925 -17.94 15.41 -18.05
N SER A 926 -18.70 14.85 -17.11
CA SER A 926 -18.73 13.40 -16.85
C SER A 926 -19.30 12.62 -18.03
N GLY A 927 -18.92 11.36 -18.18
CA GLY A 927 -19.49 10.42 -19.15
C GLY A 927 -18.45 9.80 -20.07
N GLU A 928 -18.94 9.07 -21.07
CA GLU A 928 -18.13 8.39 -22.08
C GLU A 928 -18.02 9.25 -23.34
N TYR A 929 -16.82 9.39 -23.90
CA TYR A 929 -16.53 10.17 -25.11
C TYR A 929 -15.57 9.41 -26.03
N THR A 930 -15.82 9.44 -27.35
CA THR A 930 -14.90 8.87 -28.35
C THR A 930 -14.51 9.96 -29.34
N PHE A 931 -13.24 10.36 -29.33
CA PHE A 931 -12.67 11.33 -30.27
C PHE A 931 -11.96 10.60 -31.41
N THR A 932 -12.22 11.01 -32.65
CA THR A 932 -11.53 10.47 -33.82
C THR A 932 -11.04 11.56 -34.75
N LYS A 933 -9.88 11.34 -35.35
CA LYS A 933 -9.34 12.12 -36.47
C LYS A 933 -9.04 11.22 -37.65
#